data_AF-A0A538AA15-F1
#
_entry.id   AF-A0A538AA15-F1
#
_cell.length_a   1.000
_cell.length_b   1.000
_cell.length_c   1.000
_cell.angle_alpha   90.00
_cell.angle_beta   90.00
_cell.angle_gamma   90.00
#
_symmetry.space_group_name_H-M   'P 1'
#
loop_
_entity.id
_entity.type
_entity.pdbx_description
1 polymer ?
#
loop_
_entity_poly.entity_id
_entity_poly.type
_entity_poly.pdbx_seq_one_letter_code
_entity_poly.pdbx_strand_id
1 'polypeptide(L)'
;MPIDVPETVEKVILARLDRLSPEVHDVLRAASVLGRQFGLPLLEVVAGGPASLPESLRELERLDLVREARRWPQPEYRFKHALIQEAAYRTILREQRTKLHGQAAAWLQERNAGHEEEVYGLLAHHWLAASDEDRAVVYLTLAGDKARQEYAIDEAIGHYRMLLPLLERRGERRAIALVLFKLALALHTSLRFAEANDAYQLAFGHWTSPPSWAGEGAATLRVATSFLPNDADPKSAIAWPNIQLCMQLFDRLVEAWPERTLGPSLAERWEISDDGLRYVFHLREGLAWSDGVPLTAHDVEFGIKRVLDPRSPGSSVAIYFVLENGQDYYLGRNQEADRIGVRALDDRTVEFRLVAPAPYFMSVMNRPDAGPQPRHAIERDGDLWAEPGRQVVSGPFRQTRRTDDRLVLERRGGYVGGGRPGNVQTVEFVRSSIMGALEPYGRGELDIITVRYTPRLADLLPGAPPPDAKMGAAAWSAYVAFDHHQAASAHVDFRRALAHAIDRAALATVAPGNLIVADGGLVPPALQGHTPDIALRFDPELARRYLERSGVTEPIEVGAMEVWDAILRTVAESWESVLGLPVNVRSWTWKDEEAAQMNGTTVSAPITIKGWLPGYPDPEYFLRLLLHSDSKTNEGGFTDPRFDELIERARQERSDRDRLELFHEADRMAVADQVAIIPLVYARNVAFVKPWVSGWWEFGKTSASFADLVVEGDRDDR
;
A
#
# COMPACT_ATOMS: atom_id res chain seq x y z
N MET A 1 -20.18 -13.94 13.49
CA MET A 1 -20.12 -15.07 14.43
C MET A 1 -21.52 -15.52 14.79
N PRO A 2 -21.79 -16.84 14.90
CA PRO A 2 -23.08 -17.35 15.34
C PRO A 2 -23.33 -16.94 16.80
N ILE A 3 -24.52 -16.45 17.11
CA ILE A 3 -24.91 -16.09 18.47
C ILE A 3 -25.46 -17.34 19.16
N ASP A 4 -24.92 -17.67 20.33
CA ASP A 4 -25.46 -18.74 21.15
C ASP A 4 -26.78 -18.28 21.79
N VAL A 5 -27.85 -19.01 21.53
CA VAL A 5 -29.22 -18.64 21.96
C VAL A 5 -29.55 -19.49 23.19
N PRO A 6 -29.82 -18.90 24.36
CA PRO A 6 -30.25 -19.67 25.52
C PRO A 6 -31.51 -20.48 25.18
N GLU A 7 -31.53 -21.79 25.51
CA GLU A 7 -32.61 -22.71 25.13
C GLU A 7 -34.02 -22.21 25.50
N THR A 8 -34.15 -21.50 26.62
CA THR A 8 -35.42 -20.95 27.09
C THR A 8 -35.92 -19.80 26.21
N VAL A 9 -35.00 -18.98 25.69
CA VAL A 9 -35.31 -17.88 24.76
C VAL A 9 -35.59 -18.44 23.37
N GLU A 10 -34.82 -19.44 22.93
CA GLU A 10 -35.03 -20.13 21.66
C GLU A 10 -36.42 -20.76 21.58
N LYS A 11 -36.86 -21.49 22.62
CA LYS A 11 -38.21 -22.09 22.68
C LYS A 11 -39.33 -21.06 22.57
N VAL A 12 -39.18 -19.89 23.21
CA VAL A 12 -40.18 -18.81 23.12
C VAL A 12 -40.22 -18.21 21.72
N ILE A 13 -39.07 -18.03 21.08
CA ILE A 13 -39.00 -17.53 19.71
C ILE A 13 -39.62 -18.54 18.75
N LEU A 14 -39.22 -19.83 18.81
CA LEU A 14 -39.77 -20.89 17.97
C LEU A 14 -41.29 -21.01 18.11
N ALA A 15 -41.83 -20.97 19.34
CA ALA A 15 -43.28 -21.01 19.55
C ALA A 15 -44.03 -19.81 18.94
N ARG A 16 -43.35 -18.67 18.72
CA ARG A 16 -43.91 -17.54 17.97
C ARG A 16 -43.80 -17.75 16.47
N LEU A 17 -42.71 -18.35 15.98
CA LEU A 17 -42.52 -18.67 14.57
C LEU A 17 -43.50 -19.75 14.10
N ASP A 18 -43.78 -20.76 14.93
CA ASP A 18 -44.71 -21.86 14.63
C ASP A 18 -46.18 -21.39 14.43
N ARG A 19 -46.51 -20.16 14.84
CA ARG A 19 -47.84 -19.56 14.67
C ARG A 19 -48.00 -18.81 13.34
N LEU A 20 -46.93 -18.65 12.58
CA LEU A 20 -46.96 -17.98 11.27
C LEU A 20 -47.66 -18.87 10.25
N SER A 21 -48.36 -18.25 9.30
CA SER A 21 -48.83 -18.99 8.12
C SER A 21 -47.63 -19.53 7.33
N PRO A 22 -47.79 -20.61 6.54
CA PRO A 22 -46.69 -21.16 5.74
C PRO A 22 -45.98 -20.12 4.87
N GLU A 23 -46.75 -19.24 4.22
CA GLU A 23 -46.24 -18.18 3.34
C GLU A 23 -45.38 -17.15 4.11
N VAL A 24 -45.86 -16.68 5.26
CA VAL A 24 -45.14 -15.74 6.11
C VAL A 24 -43.89 -16.39 6.71
N HIS A 25 -44.00 -17.67 7.06
CA HIS A 25 -42.88 -18.45 7.57
C HIS A 25 -41.79 -18.63 6.51
N ASP A 26 -42.14 -18.87 5.25
CA ASP A 26 -41.18 -19.02 4.16
C ASP A 26 -40.49 -17.70 3.82
N VAL A 27 -41.20 -16.57 3.84
CA VAL A 27 -40.60 -15.24 3.71
C VAL A 27 -39.63 -14.95 4.86
N LEU A 28 -40.00 -15.29 6.10
CA LEU A 28 -39.11 -15.10 7.25
C LEU A 28 -37.85 -15.97 7.14
N ARG A 29 -37.99 -17.23 6.69
CA ARG A 29 -36.86 -18.13 6.42
C ARG A 29 -35.95 -17.57 5.33
N ALA A 30 -36.51 -17.14 4.19
CA ALA A 30 -35.77 -16.51 3.11
C ALA A 30 -35.01 -15.26 3.60
N ALA A 31 -35.68 -14.37 4.33
CA ALA A 31 -35.07 -13.19 4.95
C ALA A 31 -33.93 -13.56 5.91
N SER A 32 -34.09 -14.64 6.68
CA SER A 32 -33.07 -15.07 7.65
C SER A 32 -31.76 -15.53 6.99
N VAL A 33 -31.81 -15.99 5.73
CA VAL A 33 -30.63 -16.36 4.92
C VAL A 33 -29.83 -15.13 4.49
N LEU A 34 -30.49 -13.99 4.30
CA LEU A 34 -29.88 -12.74 3.85
C LEU A 34 -29.18 -11.97 4.97
N GLY A 35 -29.33 -12.44 6.21
CA GLY A 35 -28.74 -11.83 7.39
C GLY A 35 -29.70 -10.92 8.16
N ARG A 36 -29.14 -10.15 9.10
CA ARG A 36 -29.93 -9.30 10.02
C ARG A 36 -30.61 -8.12 9.33
N GLN A 37 -30.05 -7.64 8.23
CA GLN A 37 -30.54 -6.53 7.42
C GLN A 37 -30.47 -6.97 5.97
N PHE A 38 -31.53 -6.69 5.21
CA PHE A 38 -31.66 -7.16 3.83
C PHE A 38 -32.50 -6.19 3.01
N GLY A 39 -32.13 -6.02 1.74
CA GLY A 39 -32.88 -5.25 0.77
C GLY A 39 -34.08 -6.03 0.24
N LEU A 40 -35.19 -5.35 -0.01
CA LEU A 40 -36.39 -5.94 -0.59
C LEU A 40 -36.13 -6.64 -1.95
N PRO A 41 -35.35 -6.06 -2.90
CA PRO A 41 -35.14 -6.71 -4.20
C PRO A 41 -34.44 -8.07 -4.12
N LEU A 42 -33.50 -8.24 -3.18
CA LEU A 42 -32.84 -9.52 -2.95
C LEU A 42 -33.81 -10.53 -2.31
N LEU A 43 -34.64 -10.08 -1.37
CA LEU A 43 -35.65 -10.93 -0.75
C LEU A 43 -36.70 -11.42 -1.76
N GLU A 44 -37.14 -10.57 -2.70
CA GLU A 44 -38.10 -10.94 -3.75
C GLU A 44 -37.63 -12.15 -4.57
N VAL A 45 -36.34 -12.16 -4.93
CA VAL A 45 -35.74 -13.25 -5.70
C VAL A 45 -35.60 -14.52 -4.88
N VAL A 46 -35.17 -14.40 -3.63
CA VAL A 46 -34.89 -15.54 -2.75
C VAL A 46 -36.17 -16.17 -2.18
N ALA A 47 -37.23 -15.38 -1.97
CA ALA A 47 -38.53 -15.86 -1.52
C ALA A 47 -39.41 -16.46 -2.64
N GLY A 48 -39.01 -16.35 -3.92
CA GLY A 48 -39.71 -16.97 -5.05
C GLY A 48 -40.81 -16.11 -5.71
N GLY A 49 -40.74 -14.78 -5.60
CA GLY A 49 -41.56 -13.84 -6.37
C GLY A 49 -42.44 -12.88 -5.54
N PRO A 50 -42.98 -11.81 -6.15
CA PRO A 50 -43.56 -10.67 -5.44
C PRO A 50 -45.03 -10.83 -4.99
N ALA A 51 -45.74 -11.88 -5.43
CA ALA A 51 -47.20 -11.93 -5.35
C ALA A 51 -47.79 -11.87 -3.91
N SER A 52 -47.08 -12.40 -2.92
CA SER A 52 -47.50 -12.41 -1.50
C SER A 52 -46.50 -11.76 -0.54
N LEU A 53 -45.38 -11.24 -1.06
CA LEU A 53 -44.29 -10.71 -0.25
C LEU A 53 -44.66 -9.44 0.54
N PRO A 54 -45.33 -8.42 -0.05
CA PRO A 54 -45.69 -7.21 0.70
C PRO A 54 -46.71 -7.45 1.82
N GLU A 55 -47.57 -8.47 1.69
CA GLU A 55 -48.52 -8.86 2.73
C GLU A 55 -47.80 -9.61 3.86
N SER A 56 -46.92 -10.54 3.50
CA SER A 56 -46.10 -11.27 4.46
C SER A 56 -45.17 -10.36 5.27
N LEU A 57 -44.53 -9.38 4.63
CA LEU A 57 -43.69 -8.39 5.32
C LEU A 57 -44.52 -7.52 6.28
N ARG A 58 -45.69 -7.04 5.87
CA ARG A 58 -46.61 -6.29 6.75
C ARG A 58 -47.03 -7.12 7.97
N GLU A 59 -47.25 -8.42 7.80
CA GLU A 59 -47.54 -9.31 8.92
C GLU A 59 -46.33 -9.51 9.83
N LEU A 60 -45.12 -9.71 9.29
CA LEU A 60 -43.89 -9.82 10.08
C LEU A 60 -43.58 -8.54 10.88
N GLU A 61 -43.90 -7.37 10.32
CA GLU A 61 -43.82 -6.09 11.03
C GLU A 61 -44.88 -5.96 12.12
N ARG A 62 -46.14 -6.34 11.84
CA ARG A 62 -47.22 -6.38 12.83
C ARG A 62 -46.90 -7.29 14.01
N LEU A 63 -46.23 -8.42 13.75
CA LEU A 63 -45.76 -9.37 14.77
C LEU A 63 -44.44 -8.96 15.41
N ASP A 64 -43.88 -7.82 15.02
CA ASP A 64 -42.66 -7.20 15.55
C ASP A 64 -41.44 -8.14 15.48
N LEU A 65 -41.38 -8.92 14.40
CA LEU A 65 -40.26 -9.81 14.06
C LEU A 65 -39.25 -9.10 13.14
N VAL A 66 -39.77 -8.32 12.20
CA VAL A 66 -39.01 -7.52 11.21
C VAL A 66 -39.49 -6.07 11.29
N ARG A 67 -38.66 -5.12 10.85
CA ARG A 67 -38.98 -3.68 10.78
C ARG A 67 -38.35 -3.05 9.55
N GLU A 68 -39.04 -2.11 8.91
CA GLU A 68 -38.43 -1.24 7.90
C GLU A 68 -37.27 -0.42 8.52
N ALA A 69 -36.08 -0.53 7.93
CA ALA A 69 -34.88 0.17 8.36
C ALA A 69 -34.63 1.45 7.55
N ARG A 70 -34.88 1.38 6.24
CA ARG A 70 -34.63 2.47 5.29
C ARG A 70 -35.57 2.33 4.09
N ARG A 71 -36.05 3.45 3.55
CA ARG A 71 -36.98 3.46 2.40
C ARG A 71 -36.35 3.89 1.08
N TRP A 72 -35.32 4.75 1.13
CA TRP A 72 -34.67 5.38 -0.02
C TRP A 72 -33.14 5.19 0.06
N PRO A 73 -32.44 4.80 -1.02
CA PRO A 73 -32.91 4.67 -2.40
C PRO A 73 -33.72 3.40 -2.70
N GLN A 74 -33.64 2.38 -1.85
CA GLN A 74 -34.47 1.17 -1.94
C GLN A 74 -34.96 0.76 -0.54
N PRO A 75 -36.10 0.04 -0.44
CA PRO A 75 -36.58 -0.48 0.84
C PRO A 75 -35.62 -1.54 1.42
N GLU A 76 -35.19 -1.32 2.65
CA GLU A 76 -34.42 -2.25 3.45
C GLU A 76 -35.17 -2.57 4.73
N TYR A 77 -35.13 -3.84 5.10
CA TYR A 77 -35.74 -4.36 6.32
C TYR A 77 -34.66 -4.94 7.22
N ARG A 78 -34.96 -5.03 8.51
CA ARG A 78 -34.10 -5.68 9.49
C ARG A 78 -34.90 -6.50 10.47
N PHE A 79 -34.31 -7.59 10.95
CA PHE A 79 -34.86 -8.30 12.10
C PHE A 79 -34.81 -7.39 13.34
N LYS A 80 -35.88 -7.41 14.13
CA LYS A 80 -35.91 -6.66 15.40
C LYS A 80 -34.80 -7.10 16.35
N HIS A 81 -34.48 -8.39 16.35
CA HIS A 81 -33.44 -8.97 17.20
C HIS A 81 -32.68 -10.06 16.46
N ALA A 82 -31.36 -10.14 16.70
CA ALA A 82 -30.48 -11.13 16.06
C ALA A 82 -30.91 -12.58 16.36
N LEU A 83 -31.34 -12.84 17.60
CA LEU A 83 -31.85 -14.15 18.02
C LEU A 83 -33.07 -14.62 17.21
N ILE A 84 -33.90 -13.70 16.70
CA ILE A 84 -35.05 -14.06 15.85
C ILE A 84 -34.57 -14.55 14.49
N GLN A 85 -33.60 -13.85 13.90
CA GLN A 85 -32.98 -14.27 12.65
C GLN A 85 -32.30 -15.63 12.80
N GLU A 86 -31.49 -15.82 13.83
CA GLU A 86 -30.81 -17.09 14.11
C GLU A 86 -31.79 -18.25 14.33
N ALA A 87 -32.84 -18.04 15.15
CA ALA A 87 -33.85 -19.07 15.38
C ALA A 87 -34.59 -19.43 14.08
N ALA A 88 -35.00 -18.43 13.28
CA ALA A 88 -35.65 -18.65 11.99
C ALA A 88 -34.72 -19.40 11.02
N TYR A 89 -33.46 -19.02 10.94
CA TYR A 89 -32.44 -19.64 10.07
C TYR A 89 -32.19 -21.10 10.44
N ARG A 90 -32.13 -21.43 11.74
CA ARG A 90 -31.96 -22.80 12.23
C ARG A 90 -33.13 -23.72 11.86
N THR A 91 -34.34 -23.19 11.65
CA THR A 91 -35.51 -23.99 11.21
C THR A 91 -35.41 -24.48 9.76
N ILE A 92 -34.48 -23.94 8.95
CA ILE A 92 -34.37 -24.26 7.53
C ILE A 92 -33.59 -25.56 7.36
N LEU A 93 -34.18 -26.52 6.63
CA LEU A 93 -33.49 -27.76 6.23
C LEU A 93 -32.23 -27.44 5.41
N ARG A 94 -31.19 -28.26 5.56
CA ARG A 94 -29.88 -28.03 4.92
C ARG A 94 -29.99 -27.80 3.41
N GLU A 95 -30.73 -28.66 2.70
CA GLU A 95 -30.90 -28.55 1.24
C GLU A 95 -31.58 -27.23 0.83
N GLN A 96 -32.65 -26.85 1.53
CA GLN A 96 -33.35 -25.60 1.26
C GLN A 96 -32.46 -24.38 1.57
N ARG A 97 -31.69 -24.44 2.65
CA ARG A 97 -30.74 -23.39 3.04
C ARG A 97 -29.67 -23.20 1.96
N THR A 98 -29.08 -24.30 1.49
CA THR A 98 -28.12 -24.29 0.38
C THR A 98 -28.71 -23.65 -0.88
N LYS A 99 -29.94 -24.02 -1.25
CA LYS A 99 -30.65 -23.42 -2.39
C LYS A 99 -30.86 -21.92 -2.25
N LEU A 100 -31.35 -21.47 -1.08
CA LEU A 100 -31.61 -20.05 -0.82
C LEU A 100 -30.33 -19.21 -0.85
N HIS A 101 -29.22 -19.72 -0.28
CA HIS A 101 -27.92 -19.03 -0.39
C HIS A 101 -27.42 -18.98 -1.83
N GLY A 102 -27.58 -20.05 -2.62
CA GLY A 102 -27.20 -20.06 -4.04
C GLY A 102 -27.98 -19.03 -4.87
N GLN A 103 -29.28 -18.88 -4.60
CA GLN A 103 -30.11 -17.84 -5.23
C GLN A 103 -29.66 -16.43 -4.84
N ALA A 104 -29.37 -16.20 -3.56
CA ALA A 104 -28.86 -14.92 -3.08
C ALA A 104 -27.52 -14.57 -3.73
N ALA A 105 -26.60 -15.53 -3.81
CA ALA A 105 -25.28 -15.34 -4.42
C ALA A 105 -25.38 -15.02 -5.91
N ALA A 106 -26.21 -15.77 -6.66
CA ALA A 106 -26.42 -15.54 -8.09
C ALA A 106 -26.98 -14.14 -8.36
N TRP A 107 -27.96 -13.71 -7.56
CA TRP A 107 -28.53 -12.37 -7.68
C TRP A 107 -27.51 -11.27 -7.35
N LEU A 108 -26.74 -11.43 -6.27
CA LEU A 108 -25.68 -10.48 -5.90
C LEU A 108 -24.64 -10.36 -7.01
N GLN A 109 -24.25 -11.47 -7.62
CA GLN A 109 -23.28 -11.48 -8.71
C GLN A 109 -23.83 -10.75 -9.94
N GLU A 110 -25.04 -11.06 -10.37
CA GLU A 110 -25.68 -10.43 -11.53
C GLU A 110 -25.90 -8.93 -11.33
N ARG A 111 -26.40 -8.53 -10.15
CA ARG A 111 -26.71 -7.13 -9.83
C ARG A 111 -25.48 -6.23 -9.77
N ASN A 112 -24.33 -6.81 -9.46
CA ASN A 112 -23.05 -6.12 -9.31
C ASN A 112 -22.05 -6.54 -10.39
N ALA A 113 -22.52 -7.03 -11.55
CA ALA A 113 -21.63 -7.38 -12.66
C ALA A 113 -20.80 -6.14 -13.07
N GLY A 114 -19.47 -6.30 -13.06
CA GLY A 114 -18.52 -5.21 -13.30
C GLY A 114 -18.13 -4.37 -12.07
N HIS A 115 -18.78 -4.61 -10.92
CA HIS A 115 -18.54 -3.96 -9.62
C HIS A 115 -18.62 -4.98 -8.46
N GLU A 116 -18.27 -6.24 -8.72
CA GLU A 116 -18.40 -7.33 -7.75
C GLU A 116 -17.51 -7.10 -6.51
N GLU A 117 -16.46 -6.29 -6.64
CA GLU A 117 -15.57 -5.90 -5.56
C GLU A 117 -16.28 -5.24 -4.39
N GLU A 118 -17.44 -4.60 -4.61
CA GLU A 118 -18.25 -4.01 -3.54
C GLU A 118 -18.92 -5.08 -2.65
N VAL A 119 -19.04 -6.32 -3.14
CA VAL A 119 -19.82 -7.40 -2.50
C VAL A 119 -19.06 -8.72 -2.37
N TYR A 120 -17.74 -8.76 -2.56
CA TYR A 120 -16.94 -9.98 -2.45
C TYR A 120 -17.17 -10.74 -1.14
N GLY A 121 -17.22 -10.06 0.00
CA GLY A 121 -17.48 -10.69 1.31
C GLY A 121 -18.85 -11.37 1.38
N LEU A 122 -19.88 -10.75 0.81
CA LEU A 122 -21.23 -11.34 0.73
C LEU A 122 -21.27 -12.53 -0.23
N LEU A 123 -20.65 -12.40 -1.40
CA LEU A 123 -20.55 -13.49 -2.38
C LEU A 123 -19.80 -14.69 -1.78
N ALA A 124 -18.69 -14.46 -1.08
CA ALA A 124 -17.94 -15.49 -0.36
C ALA A 124 -18.81 -16.20 0.68
N HIS A 125 -19.56 -15.43 1.49
CA HIS A 125 -20.48 -15.98 2.49
C HIS A 125 -21.56 -16.86 1.86
N HIS A 126 -22.27 -16.34 0.85
CA HIS A 126 -23.40 -17.06 0.24
C HIS A 126 -22.94 -18.27 -0.60
N TRP A 127 -21.85 -18.18 -1.37
CA TRP A 127 -21.34 -19.35 -2.11
C TRP A 127 -20.85 -20.46 -1.18
N LEU A 128 -20.18 -20.10 -0.09
CA LEU A 128 -19.76 -21.09 0.92
C LEU A 128 -20.96 -21.76 1.58
N ALA A 129 -21.97 -21.00 1.98
CA ALA A 129 -23.19 -21.55 2.59
C ALA A 129 -24.04 -22.35 1.58
N ALA A 130 -23.93 -22.04 0.29
CA ALA A 130 -24.48 -22.83 -0.81
C ALA A 130 -23.69 -24.12 -1.09
N SER A 131 -22.58 -24.38 -0.38
CA SER A 131 -21.69 -25.52 -0.63
C SER A 131 -21.13 -25.56 -2.07
N ASP A 132 -21.09 -24.41 -2.75
CA ASP A 132 -20.42 -24.24 -4.04
C ASP A 132 -18.96 -23.87 -3.75
N GLU A 133 -18.13 -24.88 -3.52
CA GLU A 133 -16.76 -24.66 -3.11
C GLU A 133 -15.93 -23.94 -4.18
N ASP A 134 -16.23 -24.13 -5.47
CA ASP A 134 -15.46 -23.53 -6.57
C ASP A 134 -15.58 -22.02 -6.55
N ARG A 135 -16.82 -21.51 -6.46
CA ARG A 135 -17.05 -20.07 -6.34
C ARG A 135 -16.65 -19.55 -4.95
N ALA A 136 -16.86 -20.34 -3.89
CA ALA A 136 -16.46 -19.92 -2.54
C ALA A 136 -14.95 -19.67 -2.45
N VAL A 137 -14.11 -20.54 -3.03
CA VAL A 137 -12.66 -20.36 -3.05
C VAL A 137 -12.26 -19.06 -3.76
N VAL A 138 -12.86 -18.77 -4.91
CA VAL A 138 -12.60 -17.53 -5.67
C VAL A 138 -12.97 -16.31 -4.84
N TYR A 139 -14.20 -16.23 -4.35
CA TYR A 139 -14.67 -15.04 -3.63
C TYR A 139 -14.07 -14.88 -2.24
N LEU A 140 -13.72 -15.97 -1.53
CA LEU A 140 -12.96 -15.87 -0.27
C LEU A 140 -11.56 -15.31 -0.50
N THR A 141 -10.90 -15.70 -1.59
CA THR A 141 -9.59 -15.16 -1.96
C THR A 141 -9.70 -13.66 -2.25
N LEU A 142 -10.64 -13.27 -3.11
CA LEU A 142 -10.88 -11.88 -3.49
C LEU A 142 -11.30 -11.01 -2.29
N ALA A 143 -12.19 -11.51 -1.43
CA ALA A 143 -12.62 -10.81 -0.22
C ALA A 143 -11.46 -10.64 0.78
N GLY A 144 -10.67 -11.70 1.02
CA GLY A 144 -9.52 -11.63 1.91
C GLY A 144 -8.45 -10.65 1.40
N ASP A 145 -8.17 -10.68 0.10
CA ASP A 145 -7.22 -9.76 -0.52
C ASP A 145 -7.69 -8.31 -0.47
N LYS A 146 -8.95 -8.04 -0.83
CA LYS A 146 -9.55 -6.70 -0.72
C LYS A 146 -9.51 -6.18 0.72
N ALA A 147 -9.97 -6.99 1.68
CA ALA A 147 -9.98 -6.61 3.09
C ALA A 147 -8.57 -6.27 3.60
N ARG A 148 -7.55 -7.07 3.24
CA ARG A 148 -6.16 -6.77 3.62
C ARG A 148 -5.65 -5.50 2.94
N GLN A 149 -6.03 -5.28 1.69
CA GLN A 149 -5.63 -4.11 0.92
C GLN A 149 -6.24 -2.80 1.44
N GLU A 150 -7.43 -2.88 2.05
CA GLU A 150 -8.15 -1.80 2.72
C GLU A 150 -7.85 -1.72 4.23
N TYR A 151 -6.91 -2.56 4.71
CA TYR A 151 -6.51 -2.66 6.12
C TYR A 151 -7.62 -3.07 7.09
N ALA A 152 -8.67 -3.75 6.60
CA ALA A 152 -9.61 -4.52 7.42
C ALA A 152 -8.97 -5.88 7.81
N ILE A 153 -7.90 -5.81 8.61
CA ILE A 153 -6.97 -6.93 8.84
C ILE A 153 -7.67 -8.15 9.48
N ASP A 154 -8.55 -7.95 10.46
CA ASP A 154 -9.28 -9.06 11.11
C ASP A 154 -10.26 -9.77 10.15
N GLU A 155 -10.90 -9.02 9.25
CA GLU A 155 -11.77 -9.58 8.21
C GLU A 155 -10.96 -10.41 7.21
N ALA A 156 -9.81 -9.89 6.77
CA ALA A 156 -8.89 -10.63 5.91
C ALA A 156 -8.42 -11.95 6.55
N ILE A 157 -8.01 -11.90 7.83
CA ILE A 157 -7.64 -13.10 8.61
C ILE A 157 -8.80 -14.10 8.63
N GLY A 158 -10.03 -13.64 8.85
CA GLY A 158 -11.24 -14.47 8.83
C GLY A 158 -11.43 -15.19 7.48
N HIS A 159 -11.35 -14.45 6.38
CA HIS A 159 -11.49 -15.02 5.04
C HIS A 159 -10.40 -16.04 4.71
N TYR A 160 -9.13 -15.73 5.00
CA TYR A 160 -8.03 -16.67 4.76
C TYR A 160 -8.18 -17.95 5.60
N ARG A 161 -8.60 -17.85 6.86
CA ARG A 161 -8.87 -19.02 7.72
C ARG A 161 -10.02 -19.87 7.20
N MET A 162 -11.06 -19.27 6.63
CA MET A 162 -12.16 -20.00 5.98
C MET A 162 -11.75 -20.67 4.67
N LEU A 163 -10.80 -20.07 3.95
CA LEU A 163 -10.30 -20.55 2.67
C LEU A 163 -9.38 -21.77 2.81
N LEU A 164 -8.50 -21.80 3.82
CA LEU A 164 -7.48 -22.86 3.98
C LEU A 164 -8.05 -24.29 3.96
N PRO A 165 -9.11 -24.63 4.73
CA PRO A 165 -9.67 -25.98 4.71
C PRO A 165 -10.26 -26.38 3.34
N LEU A 166 -10.71 -25.42 2.52
CA LEU A 166 -11.21 -25.69 1.16
C LEU A 166 -10.05 -26.08 0.25
N LEU A 167 -8.95 -25.33 0.31
CA LEU A 167 -7.75 -25.59 -0.50
C LEU A 167 -7.07 -26.90 -0.09
N GLU A 168 -7.05 -27.23 1.20
CA GLU A 168 -6.54 -28.51 1.72
C GLU A 168 -7.29 -29.70 1.13
N ARG A 169 -8.62 -29.65 1.10
CA ARG A 169 -9.46 -30.71 0.48
C ARG A 169 -9.19 -30.88 -1.02
N ARG A 170 -8.82 -29.79 -1.70
CA ARG A 170 -8.49 -29.77 -3.13
C ARG A 170 -7.05 -30.18 -3.43
N GLY A 171 -6.17 -30.22 -2.41
CA GLY A 171 -4.76 -30.53 -2.59
C GLY A 171 -3.95 -29.43 -3.30
N GLU A 172 -4.46 -28.18 -3.33
CA GLU A 172 -3.84 -27.07 -4.05
C GLU A 172 -2.65 -26.46 -3.28
N ARG A 173 -1.54 -27.21 -3.20
CA ARG A 173 -0.40 -26.90 -2.33
C ARG A 173 0.14 -25.47 -2.49
N ARG A 174 0.29 -24.97 -3.72
CA ARG A 174 0.80 -23.61 -3.97
C ARG A 174 -0.19 -22.53 -3.54
N ALA A 175 -1.49 -22.75 -3.74
CA ALA A 175 -2.53 -21.83 -3.28
C ALA A 175 -2.55 -21.76 -1.75
N ILE A 176 -2.41 -22.91 -1.07
CA ILE A 176 -2.29 -22.99 0.39
C ILE A 176 -1.10 -22.14 0.87
N ALA A 177 0.08 -22.31 0.27
CA ALA A 177 1.27 -21.52 0.64
C ALA A 177 1.04 -20.01 0.48
N LEU A 178 0.47 -19.57 -0.65
CA LEU A 178 0.19 -18.16 -0.90
C LEU A 178 -0.81 -17.57 0.09
N VAL A 179 -1.88 -18.30 0.41
CA VAL A 179 -2.87 -17.88 1.42
C VAL A 179 -2.25 -17.83 2.81
N LEU A 180 -1.38 -18.79 3.16
CA LEU A 180 -0.66 -18.75 4.44
C LEU A 180 0.32 -17.58 4.52
N PHE A 181 1.02 -17.21 3.45
CA PHE A 181 1.85 -16.00 3.43
C PHE A 181 1.02 -14.72 3.60
N LYS A 182 -0.16 -14.65 2.97
CA LYS A 182 -1.10 -13.53 3.14
C LYS A 182 -1.64 -13.45 4.56
N LEU A 183 -2.03 -14.59 5.15
CA LEU A 183 -2.47 -14.69 6.54
C LEU A 183 -1.36 -14.30 7.53
N ALA A 184 -0.16 -14.83 7.34
CA ALA A 184 1.00 -14.53 8.18
C ALA A 184 1.35 -13.03 8.14
N LEU A 185 1.33 -12.43 6.95
CA LEU A 185 1.56 -10.98 6.80
C LEU A 185 0.45 -10.16 7.48
N ALA A 186 -0.83 -10.55 7.35
CA ALA A 186 -1.93 -9.89 8.04
C ALA A 186 -1.77 -9.94 9.57
N LEU A 187 -1.44 -11.12 10.12
CA LEU A 187 -1.15 -11.32 11.54
C LEU A 187 0.04 -10.47 12.00
N HIS A 188 1.12 -10.45 11.20
CA HIS A 188 2.32 -9.65 11.46
C HIS A 188 2.02 -8.15 11.51
N THR A 189 1.23 -7.65 10.55
CA THR A 189 0.82 -6.24 10.51
C THR A 189 -0.03 -5.88 11.74
N SER A 190 -0.85 -6.79 12.25
CA SER A 190 -1.62 -6.61 13.49
C SER A 190 -0.83 -6.88 14.80
N LEU A 191 0.50 -6.94 14.74
CA LEU A 191 1.40 -7.23 15.88
C LEU A 191 1.19 -8.60 16.55
N ARG A 192 0.54 -9.55 15.88
CA ARG A 192 0.32 -10.94 16.36
C ARG A 192 1.46 -11.85 15.90
N PHE A 193 2.69 -11.53 16.31
CA PHE A 193 3.91 -12.14 15.75
C PHE A 193 4.04 -13.64 15.96
N ALA A 194 3.62 -14.17 17.12
CA ALA A 194 3.63 -15.61 17.36
C ALA A 194 2.74 -16.37 16.35
N GLU A 195 1.49 -15.94 16.18
CA GLU A 195 0.57 -16.54 15.19
C GLU A 195 1.05 -16.32 13.75
N ALA A 196 1.67 -15.17 13.46
CA ALA A 196 2.28 -14.90 12.16
C ALA A 196 3.42 -15.88 11.88
N ASN A 197 4.28 -16.14 12.86
CA ASN A 197 5.36 -17.12 12.76
C ASN A 197 4.82 -18.52 12.49
N ASP A 198 3.79 -18.97 13.21
CA ASP A 198 3.14 -20.26 12.99
C ASP A 198 2.61 -20.38 11.55
N ALA A 199 1.92 -19.35 11.06
CA ALA A 199 1.42 -19.31 9.69
C ALA A 199 2.56 -19.33 8.65
N TYR A 200 3.68 -18.64 8.91
CA TYR A 200 4.87 -18.73 8.05
C TYR A 200 5.49 -20.13 8.05
N GLN A 201 5.63 -20.78 9.21
CA GLN A 201 6.17 -22.14 9.28
C GLN A 201 5.34 -23.13 8.45
N LEU A 202 4.01 -23.02 8.52
CA LEU A 202 3.10 -23.80 7.68
C LEU A 202 3.28 -23.43 6.20
N ALA A 203 3.39 -22.15 5.85
CA ALA A 203 3.54 -21.68 4.48
C ALA A 203 4.79 -22.29 3.81
N PHE A 204 5.93 -22.29 4.50
CA PHE A 204 7.18 -22.88 3.98
C PHE A 204 7.04 -24.37 3.69
N GLY A 205 6.29 -25.09 4.52
CA GLY A 205 5.98 -26.50 4.28
C GLY A 205 5.25 -26.72 2.97
N HIS A 206 4.39 -25.80 2.54
CA HIS A 206 3.64 -25.89 1.29
C HIS A 206 4.32 -25.22 0.10
N TRP A 207 5.26 -24.30 0.33
CA TRP A 207 5.85 -23.46 -0.71
C TRP A 207 6.71 -24.26 -1.69
N THR A 208 6.52 -23.96 -2.97
CA THR A 208 7.39 -24.40 -4.05
C THR A 208 7.67 -23.20 -4.93
N SER A 209 8.94 -22.95 -5.24
CA SER A 209 9.32 -21.91 -6.19
C SER A 209 8.55 -22.12 -7.51
N PRO A 210 8.09 -21.04 -8.17
CA PRO A 210 7.55 -21.14 -9.52
C PRO A 210 8.56 -21.80 -10.45
N PRO A 211 8.10 -22.51 -11.49
CA PRO A 211 8.99 -22.99 -12.53
C PRO A 211 9.61 -21.81 -13.30
N SER A 212 10.84 -21.97 -13.76
CA SER A 212 11.41 -21.09 -14.77
C SER A 212 10.63 -21.19 -16.08
N TRP A 213 10.60 -20.10 -16.84
CA TRP A 213 10.04 -20.11 -18.19
C TRP A 213 10.64 -21.24 -19.02
N ALA A 214 9.77 -22.12 -19.51
CA ALA A 214 10.11 -23.30 -20.30
C ALA A 214 9.57 -23.22 -21.75
N GLY A 215 8.91 -22.11 -22.10
CA GLY A 215 8.31 -21.90 -23.42
C GLY A 215 9.30 -21.42 -24.48
N GLU A 216 8.88 -21.51 -25.74
CA GLU A 216 9.60 -20.89 -26.87
C GLU A 216 9.32 -19.38 -26.93
N GLY A 217 10.31 -18.61 -27.38
CA GLY A 217 10.21 -17.15 -27.54
C GLY A 217 10.90 -16.36 -26.42
N ALA A 218 11.70 -15.38 -26.85
CA ALA A 218 12.37 -14.41 -25.99
C ALA A 218 11.83 -13.02 -26.35
N ALA A 219 11.24 -12.33 -25.37
CA ALA A 219 10.63 -11.04 -25.62
C ALA A 219 11.56 -9.87 -25.23
N THR A 220 11.47 -8.79 -26.00
CA THR A 220 11.95 -7.47 -25.59
C THR A 220 10.78 -6.66 -25.06
N LEU A 221 10.86 -6.24 -23.80
CA LEU A 221 9.94 -5.31 -23.15
C LEU A 221 10.46 -3.88 -23.32
N ARG A 222 9.66 -3.01 -23.95
CA ARG A 222 10.01 -1.61 -24.22
C ARG A 222 9.27 -0.67 -23.28
N VAL A 223 10.01 0.04 -22.44
CA VAL A 223 9.49 0.87 -21.36
C VAL A 223 9.87 2.34 -21.60
N ALA A 224 8.89 3.22 -21.74
CA ALA A 224 9.14 4.66 -21.76
C ALA A 224 9.05 5.26 -20.36
N THR A 225 9.99 6.16 -20.04
CA THR A 225 10.04 6.86 -18.76
C THR A 225 10.55 8.30 -18.93
N SER A 226 10.00 9.24 -18.16
CA SER A 226 10.51 10.61 -18.09
C SER A 226 11.79 10.74 -17.26
N PHE A 227 12.08 9.73 -16.44
CA PHE A 227 13.29 9.63 -15.64
C PHE A 227 13.96 8.29 -15.96
N LEU A 228 15.00 8.33 -16.79
CA LEU A 228 15.82 7.16 -17.07
C LEU A 228 16.61 6.80 -15.81
N PRO A 229 16.45 5.60 -15.23
CA PRO A 229 17.19 5.19 -14.04
C PRO A 229 18.70 5.39 -14.23
N ASN A 230 19.34 6.02 -13.24
CA ASN A 230 20.71 6.46 -13.32
C ASN A 230 21.60 6.03 -12.15
N ASP A 231 21.01 5.42 -11.13
CA ASP A 231 21.70 4.91 -9.96
C ASP A 231 21.34 3.44 -9.77
N ALA A 232 22.35 2.58 -9.88
CA ALA A 232 22.24 1.14 -9.75
C ALA A 232 22.85 0.62 -8.43
N ASP A 233 23.26 1.53 -7.53
CA ASP A 233 23.76 1.16 -6.21
C ASP A 233 22.58 1.17 -5.22
N PRO A 234 22.24 0.01 -4.59
CA PRO A 234 21.16 -0.05 -3.61
C PRO A 234 21.30 1.01 -2.50
N LYS A 235 22.52 1.31 -2.04
CA LYS A 235 22.76 2.26 -0.94
C LYS A 235 22.30 3.68 -1.26
N SER A 236 22.53 4.17 -2.48
CA SER A 236 22.24 5.55 -2.87
C SER A 236 20.91 5.71 -3.59
N ALA A 237 20.33 4.63 -4.12
CA ALA A 237 19.05 4.67 -4.83
C ALA A 237 17.90 5.17 -3.93
N ILE A 238 17.37 6.36 -4.23
CA ILE A 238 16.24 6.97 -3.48
C ILE A 238 14.98 7.14 -4.31
N ALA A 239 15.14 7.50 -5.59
CA ALA A 239 14.04 7.72 -6.51
C ALA A 239 13.44 6.39 -6.94
N TRP A 240 12.11 6.35 -7.12
CA TRP A 240 11.39 5.14 -7.49
C TRP A 240 12.00 4.41 -8.70
N PRO A 241 12.33 5.06 -9.84
CA PRO A 241 12.93 4.35 -10.98
C PRO A 241 14.29 3.71 -10.69
N ASN A 242 15.10 4.31 -9.81
CA ASN A 242 16.39 3.74 -9.39
C ASN A 242 16.20 2.54 -8.47
N ILE A 243 15.21 2.60 -7.57
CA ILE A 243 14.85 1.47 -6.71
C ILE A 243 14.29 0.32 -7.55
N GLN A 244 13.41 0.60 -8.53
CA GLN A 244 12.88 -0.40 -9.44
C GLN A 244 13.98 -1.08 -10.25
N LEU A 245 14.95 -0.30 -10.75
CA LEU A 245 16.16 -0.83 -11.38
C LEU A 245 16.91 -1.77 -10.43
N CYS A 246 17.21 -1.32 -9.21
CA CYS A 246 17.89 -2.15 -8.20
C CYS A 246 17.12 -3.44 -7.89
N MET A 247 15.78 -3.42 -7.88
CA MET A 247 14.96 -4.63 -7.71
C MET A 247 15.12 -5.66 -8.84
N GLN A 248 15.55 -5.24 -10.04
CA GLN A 248 15.84 -6.17 -11.14
C GLN A 248 17.26 -6.72 -11.08
N LEU A 249 18.17 -5.98 -10.45
CA LEU A 249 19.60 -6.28 -10.34
C LEU A 249 19.96 -7.02 -9.04
N PHE A 250 19.22 -6.82 -7.97
CA PHE A 250 19.54 -7.39 -6.66
C PHE A 250 18.35 -8.13 -6.09
N ASP A 251 18.54 -9.42 -5.82
CA ASP A 251 17.59 -10.18 -5.00
C ASP A 251 17.62 -9.67 -3.56
N ARG A 252 16.56 -9.98 -2.83
CA ARG A 252 16.29 -9.51 -1.47
C ARG A 252 16.05 -10.72 -0.57
N LEU A 253 16.04 -10.54 0.75
CA LEU A 253 15.73 -11.65 1.66
C LEU A 253 14.31 -12.20 1.39
N VAL A 254 13.37 -11.29 1.25
CA VAL A 254 11.98 -11.57 0.88
C VAL A 254 11.59 -10.73 -0.33
N GLU A 255 10.61 -11.20 -1.08
CA GLU A 255 10.13 -10.53 -2.29
C GLU A 255 8.63 -10.32 -2.21
N ALA A 256 8.20 -9.14 -2.66
CA ALA A 256 6.81 -8.80 -2.86
C ALA A 256 6.28 -9.46 -4.14
N TRP A 257 5.08 -9.98 -4.02
CA TRP A 257 4.29 -10.67 -5.03
C TRP A 257 2.99 -9.90 -5.28
N PRO A 258 2.20 -10.29 -6.30
CA PRO A 258 0.86 -9.76 -6.50
C PRO A 258 0.02 -9.67 -5.22
N GLU A 259 -0.93 -8.74 -5.24
CA GLU A 259 -1.77 -8.33 -4.11
C GLU A 259 -0.99 -7.79 -2.90
N ARG A 260 0.32 -7.48 -3.01
CA ARG A 260 1.18 -7.09 -1.87
C ARG A 260 1.43 -8.24 -0.90
N THR A 261 1.59 -9.45 -1.41
CA THR A 261 2.02 -10.62 -0.62
C THR A 261 3.54 -10.60 -0.46
N LEU A 262 4.08 -10.98 0.70
CA LEU A 262 5.53 -11.12 0.89
C LEU A 262 5.89 -12.60 1.04
N GLY A 263 6.81 -13.08 0.22
CA GLY A 263 7.21 -14.49 0.17
C GLY A 263 8.72 -14.69 0.04
N PRO A 264 9.17 -15.96 0.06
CA PRO A 264 10.58 -16.33 -0.03
C PRO A 264 11.29 -15.82 -1.29
N SER A 265 12.45 -15.17 -1.11
CA SER A 265 13.40 -14.81 -2.18
C SER A 265 14.74 -15.44 -1.84
N LEU A 266 15.80 -14.70 -1.48
CA LEU A 266 17.07 -15.30 -1.04
C LEU A 266 16.91 -16.16 0.22
N ALA A 267 16.03 -15.75 1.15
CA ALA A 267 15.67 -16.56 2.29
C ALA A 267 14.63 -17.62 1.87
N GLU A 268 14.87 -18.88 2.22
CA GLU A 268 13.91 -19.98 2.00
C GLU A 268 12.89 -20.12 3.14
N ARG A 269 13.29 -19.70 4.34
CA ARG A 269 12.46 -19.65 5.54
C ARG A 269 12.98 -18.60 6.53
N TRP A 270 12.13 -18.21 7.47
CA TRP A 270 12.51 -17.36 8.58
C TRP A 270 11.76 -17.70 9.86
N GLU A 271 12.27 -17.20 10.98
CA GLU A 271 11.70 -17.34 12.32
C GLU A 271 11.53 -15.95 12.92
N ILE A 272 10.40 -15.73 13.61
CA ILE A 272 10.06 -14.46 14.27
C ILE A 272 9.79 -14.76 15.75
N SER A 273 10.36 -13.99 16.66
CA SER A 273 10.05 -14.10 18.10
C SER A 273 8.63 -13.63 18.41
N ASP A 274 8.06 -14.13 19.51
CA ASP A 274 6.69 -13.80 19.94
C ASP A 274 6.44 -12.31 20.15
N ASP A 275 7.49 -11.55 20.50
CA ASP A 275 7.45 -10.10 20.70
C ASP A 275 7.76 -9.29 19.43
N GLY A 276 8.08 -9.95 18.31
CA GLY A 276 8.42 -9.31 17.05
C GLY A 276 9.72 -8.52 17.08
N LEU A 277 10.63 -8.80 18.03
CA LEU A 277 11.90 -8.08 18.17
C LEU A 277 13.09 -8.81 17.54
N ARG A 278 12.97 -10.11 17.26
CA ARG A 278 14.04 -10.93 16.68
C ARG A 278 13.54 -11.66 15.44
N TYR A 279 14.31 -11.54 14.36
CA TYR A 279 14.07 -12.21 13.09
C TYR A 279 15.32 -13.00 12.69
N VAL A 280 15.15 -14.25 12.25
CA VAL A 280 16.25 -15.07 11.72
C VAL A 280 15.88 -15.55 10.33
N PHE A 281 16.64 -15.14 9.33
CA PHE A 281 16.47 -15.57 7.94
C PHE A 281 17.49 -16.66 7.60
N HIS A 282 17.01 -17.69 6.91
CA HIS A 282 17.84 -18.79 6.42
C HIS A 282 17.88 -18.74 4.91
N LEU A 283 19.07 -18.52 4.35
CA LEU A 283 19.32 -18.39 2.93
C LEU A 283 19.26 -19.75 2.23
N ARG A 284 18.81 -19.75 0.97
CA ARG A 284 18.85 -20.92 0.08
C ARG A 284 20.28 -21.44 -0.10
N GLU A 285 20.39 -22.73 -0.43
CA GLU A 285 21.66 -23.32 -0.85
C GLU A 285 22.08 -22.86 -2.25
N GLY A 286 23.39 -22.79 -2.49
CA GLY A 286 23.95 -22.56 -3.83
C GLY A 286 23.77 -21.15 -4.38
N LEU A 287 23.45 -20.16 -3.54
CA LEU A 287 23.38 -18.76 -3.96
C LEU A 287 24.75 -18.25 -4.39
N ALA A 288 24.78 -17.53 -5.50
CA ALA A 288 25.99 -16.96 -6.07
C ALA A 288 25.71 -15.62 -6.76
N TRP A 289 26.68 -14.73 -6.66
CA TRP A 289 26.78 -13.51 -7.44
C TRP A 289 26.98 -13.80 -8.92
N SER A 290 26.79 -12.79 -9.79
CA SER A 290 26.93 -12.94 -11.23
C SER A 290 28.32 -13.30 -11.74
N ASP A 291 29.35 -13.12 -10.92
CA ASP A 291 30.73 -13.52 -11.18
C ASP A 291 31.09 -14.90 -10.57
N GLY A 292 30.13 -15.59 -9.97
CA GLY A 292 30.30 -16.93 -9.40
C GLY A 292 30.78 -16.95 -7.95
N VAL A 293 31.06 -15.79 -7.33
CA VAL A 293 31.37 -15.73 -5.89
C VAL A 293 30.13 -16.15 -5.09
N PRO A 294 30.25 -17.02 -4.06
CA PRO A 294 29.13 -17.38 -3.21
C PRO A 294 28.50 -16.14 -2.56
N LEU A 295 27.16 -16.08 -2.57
CA LEU A 295 26.41 -15.04 -1.89
C LEU A 295 26.01 -15.56 -0.51
N THR A 296 26.38 -14.82 0.55
CA THR A 296 26.24 -15.28 1.94
C THR A 296 25.48 -14.27 2.81
N ALA A 297 25.11 -14.68 4.02
CA ALA A 297 24.55 -13.80 5.04
C ALA A 297 25.49 -12.65 5.43
N HIS A 298 26.81 -12.83 5.27
CA HIS A 298 27.79 -11.76 5.50
C HIS A 298 27.64 -10.60 4.51
N ASP A 299 27.17 -10.85 3.29
CA ASP A 299 26.90 -9.80 2.29
C ASP A 299 25.68 -8.95 2.69
N VAL A 300 24.70 -9.55 3.37
CA VAL A 300 23.52 -8.87 3.92
C VAL A 300 23.92 -7.98 5.08
N GLU A 301 24.68 -8.52 6.04
CA GLU A 301 25.22 -7.76 7.17
C GLU A 301 26.07 -6.58 6.69
N PHE A 302 26.96 -6.81 5.71
CA PHE A 302 27.76 -5.77 5.09
C PHE A 302 26.89 -4.67 4.45
N GLY A 303 25.87 -5.05 3.67
CA GLY A 303 24.98 -4.11 2.99
C GLY A 303 24.27 -3.16 3.96
N ILE A 304 23.69 -3.68 5.03
CA ILE A 304 23.03 -2.88 6.06
C ILE A 304 24.02 -1.94 6.77
N LYS A 305 25.18 -2.46 7.18
CA LYS A 305 26.23 -1.63 7.83
C LYS A 305 26.76 -0.54 6.90
N ARG A 306 26.85 -0.81 5.60
CA ARG A 306 27.25 0.17 4.57
C ARG A 306 26.21 1.28 4.40
N VAL A 307 24.92 0.98 4.51
CA VAL A 307 23.85 2.00 4.50
C VAL A 307 23.88 2.88 5.75
N LEU A 308 24.20 2.29 6.90
CA LEU A 308 24.26 2.99 8.20
C LEU A 308 25.57 3.74 8.46
N ASP A 309 26.60 3.63 7.60
CA ASP A 309 27.89 4.32 7.82
C ASP A 309 27.71 5.85 7.88
N PRO A 310 27.97 6.50 9.03
CA PRO A 310 27.76 7.94 9.18
C PRO A 310 28.67 8.79 8.28
N ARG A 311 29.78 8.25 7.77
CA ARG A 311 30.71 8.96 6.87
C ARG A 311 30.21 8.99 5.43
N SER A 312 29.38 8.02 5.06
CA SER A 312 28.77 7.91 3.74
C SER A 312 27.43 7.19 3.91
N PRO A 313 26.39 7.85 4.42
CA PRO A 313 25.13 7.19 4.66
C PRO A 313 24.44 6.82 3.34
N GLY A 314 23.57 5.81 3.40
CA GLY A 314 22.63 5.55 2.32
C GLY A 314 21.52 6.60 2.27
N SER A 315 20.92 6.78 1.10
CA SER A 315 19.91 7.82 0.89
C SER A 315 18.61 7.58 1.65
N SER A 316 18.38 6.35 2.13
CA SER A 316 17.21 5.96 2.94
C SER A 316 17.60 5.45 4.34
N VAL A 317 18.70 5.95 4.91
CA VAL A 317 19.30 5.45 6.17
C VAL A 317 18.31 5.36 7.34
N ALA A 318 17.36 6.30 7.45
CA ALA A 318 16.39 6.37 8.54
C ALA A 318 15.47 5.13 8.62
N ILE A 319 15.32 4.38 7.53
CA ILE A 319 14.55 3.12 7.51
C ILE A 319 15.15 2.08 8.47
N TYR A 320 16.47 2.09 8.64
CA TYR A 320 17.20 1.10 9.43
C TYR A 320 17.38 1.52 10.90
N PHE A 321 16.78 2.64 11.33
CA PHE A 321 16.74 3.04 12.73
C PHE A 321 15.83 2.15 13.59
N VAL A 322 15.06 1.28 12.94
CA VAL A 322 14.32 0.19 13.60
C VAL A 322 15.26 -0.87 14.21
N LEU A 323 16.50 -0.99 13.72
CA LEU A 323 17.48 -1.95 14.23
C LEU A 323 18.08 -1.47 15.56
N GLU A 324 18.35 -2.40 16.47
CA GLU A 324 19.12 -2.12 17.69
C GLU A 324 20.41 -1.36 17.35
N ASN A 325 20.69 -0.27 18.07
CA ASN A 325 21.85 0.62 17.85
C ASN A 325 21.99 1.20 16.43
N GLY A 326 21.03 1.05 15.52
CA GLY A 326 21.12 1.56 14.14
C GLY A 326 21.12 3.08 14.11
N GLN A 327 20.14 3.72 14.76
CA GLN A 327 20.07 5.17 14.88
C GLN A 327 21.25 5.74 15.67
N ASP A 328 21.62 5.10 16.78
CA ASP A 328 22.72 5.57 17.63
C ASP A 328 24.07 5.50 16.93
N TYR A 329 24.30 4.48 16.10
CA TYR A 329 25.50 4.39 15.27
C TYR A 329 25.55 5.52 14.24
N TYR A 330 24.46 5.75 13.51
CA TYR A 330 24.38 6.83 12.53
C TYR A 330 24.56 8.22 13.16
N LEU A 331 23.99 8.45 14.34
CA LEU A 331 24.12 9.71 15.07
C LEU A 331 25.46 9.86 15.83
N GLY A 332 26.34 8.86 15.78
CA GLY A 332 27.63 8.86 16.49
C GLY A 332 27.52 8.72 18.01
N ARG A 333 26.34 8.34 18.53
CA ARG A 333 26.11 7.98 19.94
C ARG A 333 26.70 6.60 20.26
N ASN A 334 26.88 5.76 19.24
CA ASN A 334 27.64 4.51 19.25
C ASN A 334 28.70 4.55 18.12
N GLN A 335 29.93 4.08 18.37
CA GLN A 335 30.99 3.98 17.35
C GLN A 335 31.25 2.54 16.87
N GLU A 336 30.63 1.55 17.50
CA GLU A 336 30.84 0.13 17.19
C GLU A 336 29.75 -0.37 16.24
N ALA A 337 30.10 -0.53 14.96
CA ALA A 337 29.19 -1.05 13.92
C ALA A 337 28.68 -2.47 14.24
N ASP A 338 29.47 -3.27 14.96
CA ASP A 338 29.11 -4.65 15.33
C ASP A 338 28.01 -4.74 16.39
N ARG A 339 27.62 -3.61 16.99
CA ARG A 339 26.47 -3.54 17.90
C ARG A 339 25.16 -3.26 17.17
N ILE A 340 25.18 -2.93 15.88
CA ILE A 340 23.96 -2.78 15.08
C ILE A 340 23.23 -4.14 15.10
N GLY A 341 21.91 -4.11 15.22
CA GLY A 341 21.02 -5.27 15.26
C GLY A 341 20.91 -6.04 13.94
N VAL A 342 22.04 -6.35 13.30
CA VAL A 342 22.19 -7.24 12.15
C VAL A 342 23.46 -8.06 12.32
N ARG A 343 23.36 -9.38 12.18
CA ARG A 343 24.51 -10.28 12.32
C ARG A 343 24.36 -11.52 11.45
N ALA A 344 25.35 -11.82 10.63
CA ALA A 344 25.51 -13.14 10.05
C ALA A 344 25.99 -14.12 11.15
N LEU A 345 25.17 -15.11 11.47
CA LEU A 345 25.51 -16.17 12.42
C LEU A 345 26.43 -17.22 11.78
N ASP A 346 26.24 -17.44 10.49
CA ASP A 346 27.06 -18.25 9.59
C ASP A 346 26.80 -17.82 8.14
N ASP A 347 27.35 -18.52 7.14
CA ASP A 347 27.21 -18.18 5.71
C ASP A 347 25.76 -18.14 5.21
N ARG A 348 24.83 -18.82 5.88
CA ARG A 348 23.44 -18.98 5.44
C ARG A 348 22.41 -18.42 6.42
N THR A 349 22.80 -18.00 7.60
CA THR A 349 21.86 -17.51 8.61
C THR A 349 22.18 -16.08 9.03
N VAL A 350 21.22 -15.17 8.84
CA VAL A 350 21.30 -13.77 9.29
C VAL A 350 20.23 -13.47 10.33
N GLU A 351 20.64 -12.90 11.46
CA GLU A 351 19.78 -12.44 12.54
C GLU A 351 19.62 -10.93 12.51
N PHE A 352 18.39 -10.45 12.72
CA PHE A 352 18.07 -9.05 12.96
C PHE A 352 17.44 -8.88 14.35
N ARG A 353 17.78 -7.77 15.01
CA ARG A 353 17.19 -7.34 16.29
C ARG A 353 16.66 -5.92 16.20
N LEU A 354 15.45 -5.72 16.68
CA LEU A 354 14.73 -4.46 16.58
C LEU A 354 14.65 -3.76 17.93
N VAL A 355 14.65 -2.43 17.92
CA VAL A 355 14.44 -1.61 19.14
C VAL A 355 13.00 -1.61 19.63
N ALA A 356 12.05 -1.94 18.76
CA ALA A 356 10.62 -1.99 19.03
C ALA A 356 9.90 -2.86 17.99
N PRO A 357 8.68 -3.35 18.28
CA PRO A 357 7.92 -4.13 17.31
C PRO A 357 7.61 -3.31 16.06
N ALA A 358 7.87 -3.86 14.88
CA ALA A 358 7.73 -3.14 13.61
C ALA A 358 6.85 -3.91 12.62
N PRO A 359 5.54 -3.59 12.51
CA PRO A 359 4.60 -4.33 11.66
C PRO A 359 4.95 -4.26 10.16
N TYR A 360 5.77 -3.29 9.78
CA TYR A 360 6.28 -3.05 8.44
C TYR A 360 7.64 -3.71 8.13
N PHE A 361 8.27 -4.42 9.09
CA PHE A 361 9.64 -4.90 8.93
C PHE A 361 9.84 -5.82 7.71
N MET A 362 8.85 -6.68 7.40
CA MET A 362 8.91 -7.53 6.20
C MET A 362 8.93 -6.70 4.90
N SER A 363 8.31 -5.51 4.87
CA SER A 363 8.41 -4.59 3.74
C SER A 363 9.78 -3.91 3.65
N VAL A 364 10.45 -3.69 4.78
CA VAL A 364 11.85 -3.21 4.81
C VAL A 364 12.78 -4.25 4.20
N MET A 365 12.61 -5.53 4.57
CA MET A 365 13.41 -6.64 4.03
C MET A 365 13.15 -6.94 2.54
N ASN A 366 12.07 -6.38 1.97
CA ASN A 366 11.77 -6.40 0.54
C ASN A 366 12.44 -5.25 -0.24
N ARG A 367 13.29 -4.44 0.39
CA ARG A 367 14.00 -3.38 -0.30
C ARG A 367 15.40 -3.84 -0.75
N PRO A 368 15.89 -3.39 -1.93
CA PRO A 368 17.24 -3.73 -2.38
C PRO A 368 18.35 -3.31 -1.42
N ASP A 369 18.19 -2.16 -0.75
CA ASP A 369 19.14 -1.62 0.23
C ASP A 369 19.14 -2.36 1.57
N ALA A 370 18.16 -3.25 1.79
CA ALA A 370 18.15 -4.19 2.91
C ALA A 370 18.73 -5.57 2.54
N GLY A 371 19.02 -5.78 1.26
CA GLY A 371 19.55 -7.02 0.71
C GLY A 371 21.08 -7.10 0.74
N PRO A 372 21.64 -8.20 0.22
CA PRO A 372 23.08 -8.37 0.12
C PRO A 372 23.68 -7.37 -0.87
N GLN A 373 24.91 -6.92 -0.59
CA GLN A 373 25.69 -6.06 -1.49
C GLN A 373 27.05 -6.70 -1.77
N PRO A 374 27.56 -6.67 -3.02
CA PRO A 374 28.74 -7.43 -3.44
C PRO A 374 30.02 -6.77 -2.90
N ARG A 375 30.36 -7.08 -1.65
CA ARG A 375 31.49 -6.46 -0.94
C ARG A 375 32.79 -6.53 -1.73
N HIS A 376 33.10 -7.70 -2.30
CA HIS A 376 34.31 -7.92 -3.09
C HIS A 376 34.39 -7.04 -4.34
N ALA A 377 33.26 -6.77 -5.00
CA ALA A 377 33.21 -5.89 -6.16
C ALA A 377 33.33 -4.42 -5.76
N ILE A 378 32.64 -4.02 -4.69
CA ILE A 378 32.68 -2.65 -4.14
C ILE A 378 34.10 -2.28 -3.68
N GLU A 379 34.77 -3.18 -2.94
CA GLU A 379 36.14 -2.94 -2.48
C GLU A 379 37.15 -2.92 -3.64
N ARG A 380 36.92 -3.72 -4.70
CA ARG A 380 37.80 -3.77 -5.88
C ARG A 380 37.67 -2.54 -6.77
N ASP A 381 36.44 -2.11 -7.07
CA ASP A 381 36.15 -1.11 -8.11
C ASP A 381 35.77 0.27 -7.56
N GLY A 382 35.58 0.42 -6.24
CA GLY A 382 35.14 1.67 -5.63
C GLY A 382 33.83 2.16 -6.22
N ASP A 383 33.72 3.46 -6.49
CA ASP A 383 32.50 4.08 -7.03
C ASP A 383 32.08 3.56 -8.42
N LEU A 384 33.00 2.92 -9.16
CA LEU A 384 32.74 2.37 -10.49
C LEU A 384 32.15 0.95 -10.47
N TRP A 385 31.96 0.35 -9.28
CA TRP A 385 31.50 -1.03 -9.13
C TRP A 385 30.15 -1.30 -9.82
N ALA A 386 29.28 -0.29 -9.86
CA ALA A 386 27.93 -0.40 -10.40
C ALA A 386 27.83 -0.10 -11.92
N GLU A 387 28.92 0.30 -12.58
CA GLU A 387 28.92 0.63 -14.01
C GLU A 387 28.74 -0.62 -14.91
N PRO A 388 28.09 -0.48 -16.08
CA PRO A 388 27.97 -1.58 -17.03
C PRO A 388 29.34 -2.20 -17.37
N GLY A 389 29.42 -3.53 -17.28
CA GLY A 389 30.66 -4.31 -17.52
C GLY A 389 31.52 -4.56 -16.28
N ARG A 390 31.31 -3.82 -15.18
CA ARG A 390 31.94 -4.08 -13.86
C ARG A 390 30.96 -4.61 -12.82
N GLN A 391 29.68 -4.32 -13.04
CA GLN A 391 28.58 -4.66 -12.15
C GLN A 391 28.53 -6.14 -11.78
N VAL A 392 28.48 -6.40 -10.48
CA VAL A 392 28.20 -7.71 -9.90
C VAL A 392 26.81 -7.67 -9.28
N VAL A 393 25.93 -8.58 -9.71
CA VAL A 393 24.50 -8.58 -9.41
C VAL A 393 24.06 -9.95 -8.88
N SER A 394 23.04 -9.98 -8.02
CA SER A 394 22.42 -11.22 -7.55
C SER A 394 21.16 -11.57 -8.36
N GLY A 395 20.39 -10.56 -8.76
CA GLY A 395 19.08 -10.65 -9.39
C GLY A 395 19.07 -11.18 -10.84
N PRO A 396 17.87 -11.30 -11.44
CA PRO A 396 17.68 -11.97 -12.73
C PRO A 396 18.20 -11.19 -13.94
N PHE A 397 18.41 -9.87 -13.81
CA PHE A 397 18.94 -9.03 -14.90
C PHE A 397 20.30 -8.44 -14.56
N ARG A 398 20.99 -7.98 -15.60
CA ARG A 398 22.17 -7.12 -15.52
C ARG A 398 22.07 -5.97 -16.52
N GLN A 399 22.77 -4.88 -16.26
CA GLN A 399 22.89 -3.79 -17.23
C GLN A 399 23.90 -4.15 -18.31
N THR A 400 23.53 -3.96 -19.59
CA THR A 400 24.44 -4.23 -20.72
C THR A 400 24.75 -3.00 -21.56
N ARG A 401 23.86 -2.01 -21.58
CA ARG A 401 24.08 -0.75 -22.28
C ARG A 401 23.40 0.41 -21.58
N ARG A 402 24.08 1.54 -21.54
CA ARG A 402 23.54 2.82 -21.07
C ARG A 402 24.00 3.97 -21.97
N THR A 403 23.08 4.85 -22.33
CA THR A 403 23.30 6.13 -23.00
C THR A 403 22.46 7.20 -22.30
N ASP A 404 22.52 8.45 -22.76
CA ASP A 404 21.73 9.55 -22.19
C ASP A 404 20.21 9.32 -22.32
N ASP A 405 19.80 8.57 -23.33
CA ASP A 405 18.41 8.33 -23.73
C ASP A 405 17.96 6.86 -23.60
N ARG A 406 18.85 5.90 -23.36
CA ARG A 406 18.53 4.47 -23.28
C ARG A 406 19.23 3.76 -22.12
N LEU A 407 18.54 2.77 -21.55
CA LEU A 407 19.11 1.78 -20.64
C LEU A 407 18.62 0.39 -21.07
N VAL A 408 19.54 -0.55 -21.24
CA VAL A 408 19.22 -1.93 -21.65
C VAL A 408 19.63 -2.90 -20.55
N LEU A 409 18.68 -3.75 -20.16
CA LEU A 409 18.89 -4.87 -19.25
C LEU A 409 18.75 -6.19 -20.01
N GLU A 410 19.59 -7.15 -19.70
CA GLU A 410 19.50 -8.51 -20.24
C GLU A 410 19.33 -9.52 -19.10
N ARG A 411 18.45 -10.50 -19.32
CA ARG A 411 18.26 -11.63 -18.42
C ARG A 411 19.53 -12.47 -18.36
N ARG A 412 19.91 -12.88 -17.15
CA ARG A 412 21.11 -13.69 -16.89
C ARG A 412 20.88 -15.18 -17.16
N GLY A 413 21.70 -15.77 -18.03
CA GLY A 413 21.68 -17.22 -18.36
C GLY A 413 22.22 -18.17 -17.28
N GLY A 414 22.45 -17.70 -16.05
CA GLY A 414 22.97 -18.47 -14.91
C GLY A 414 22.44 -17.97 -13.57
N TYR A 415 21.23 -17.41 -13.57
CA TYR A 415 20.56 -16.95 -12.36
C TYR A 415 20.16 -18.13 -11.46
N VAL A 416 20.55 -18.09 -10.18
CA VAL A 416 20.32 -19.16 -9.19
C VAL A 416 19.32 -18.77 -8.10
N GLY A 417 18.72 -17.57 -8.15
CA GLY A 417 17.81 -17.05 -7.13
C GLY A 417 16.39 -17.66 -7.13
N GLY A 418 16.11 -18.60 -8.04
CA GLY A 418 14.83 -19.30 -8.14
C GLY A 418 14.22 -19.25 -9.54
N GLY A 419 13.10 -19.95 -9.72
CA GLY A 419 12.43 -20.00 -11.02
C GLY A 419 11.60 -18.75 -11.29
N ARG A 420 11.76 -18.21 -12.49
CA ARG A 420 11.08 -16.99 -12.99
C ARG A 420 10.22 -17.36 -14.21
N PRO A 421 8.88 -17.26 -14.12
CA PRO A 421 7.98 -17.80 -15.14
C PRO A 421 7.80 -16.90 -16.38
N GLY A 422 8.40 -15.71 -16.43
CA GLY A 422 8.22 -14.77 -17.55
C GLY A 422 9.17 -15.01 -18.73
N ASN A 423 8.77 -14.57 -19.93
CA ASN A 423 9.52 -14.73 -21.19
C ASN A 423 10.37 -13.50 -21.58
N VAL A 424 10.35 -12.43 -20.77
CA VAL A 424 11.15 -11.22 -21.04
C VAL A 424 12.64 -11.54 -20.92
N GLN A 425 13.35 -11.36 -22.03
CA GLN A 425 14.79 -11.57 -22.15
C GLN A 425 15.57 -10.25 -22.12
N THR A 426 14.99 -9.21 -22.72
CA THR A 426 15.59 -7.87 -22.80
C THR A 426 14.59 -6.84 -22.32
N VAL A 427 15.05 -5.86 -21.53
CA VAL A 427 14.27 -4.69 -21.14
C VAL A 427 14.96 -3.45 -21.69
N GLU A 428 14.24 -2.69 -22.50
CA GLU A 428 14.73 -1.44 -23.09
C GLU A 428 13.97 -0.26 -22.48
N PHE A 429 14.65 0.50 -21.63
CA PHE A 429 14.15 1.78 -21.18
C PHE A 429 14.49 2.88 -22.17
N VAL A 430 13.52 3.74 -22.45
CA VAL A 430 13.64 4.90 -23.34
C VAL A 430 13.28 6.15 -22.57
N ARG A 431 14.18 7.14 -22.55
CA ARG A 431 13.88 8.46 -22.01
C ARG A 431 12.90 9.18 -22.94
N SER A 432 11.70 9.46 -22.45
CA SER A 432 10.69 10.23 -23.17
C SER A 432 9.80 10.99 -22.19
N SER A 433 9.30 12.16 -22.58
CA SER A 433 8.19 12.77 -21.83
C SER A 433 6.97 11.86 -21.95
N ILE A 434 6.08 11.89 -20.95
CA ILE A 434 4.88 11.05 -21.01
C ILE A 434 4.05 11.37 -22.26
N MET A 435 3.92 12.65 -22.64
CA MET A 435 3.28 13.06 -23.90
C MET A 435 3.96 12.48 -25.14
N GLY A 436 5.29 12.57 -25.21
CA GLY A 436 6.04 12.06 -26.36
C GLY A 436 5.98 10.53 -26.48
N ALA A 437 5.65 9.83 -25.39
CA ALA A 437 5.50 8.38 -25.38
C ALA A 437 4.11 7.89 -25.81
N LEU A 438 3.07 8.72 -25.74
CA LEU A 438 1.69 8.30 -26.05
C LEU A 438 1.50 7.83 -27.49
N GLU A 439 2.04 8.57 -28.47
CA GLU A 439 1.88 8.23 -29.89
C GLU A 439 2.66 6.94 -30.27
N PRO A 440 3.96 6.77 -29.93
CA PRO A 440 4.66 5.51 -30.16
C PRO A 440 4.01 4.32 -29.43
N TYR A 441 3.50 4.53 -28.22
CA TYR A 441 2.74 3.51 -27.49
C TYR A 441 1.43 3.15 -28.21
N GLY A 442 0.70 4.13 -28.75
CA GLY A 442 -0.49 3.91 -29.58
C GLY A 442 -0.19 3.03 -30.80
N ARG A 443 0.97 3.21 -31.44
CA ARG A 443 1.44 2.40 -32.58
C ARG A 443 2.06 1.05 -32.21
N GLY A 444 2.09 0.68 -30.93
CA GLY A 444 2.67 -0.60 -30.47
C GLY A 444 4.21 -0.62 -30.44
N GLU A 445 4.87 0.53 -30.56
CA GLU A 445 6.34 0.65 -30.49
C GLU A 445 6.86 0.61 -29.03
N LEU A 446 5.98 0.85 -28.06
CA LEU A 446 6.24 0.76 -26.63
C LEU A 446 5.24 -0.21 -25.98
N ASP A 447 5.70 -0.99 -25.01
CA ASP A 447 4.88 -1.93 -24.26
C ASP A 447 4.36 -1.32 -22.94
N ILE A 448 5.16 -0.45 -22.32
CA ILE A 448 4.85 0.22 -21.05
C ILE A 448 5.23 1.70 -21.09
N ILE A 449 4.40 2.56 -20.52
CA ILE A 449 4.79 3.92 -20.10
C ILE A 449 4.70 3.99 -18.58
N THR A 450 5.84 4.16 -17.90
CA THR A 450 5.87 4.36 -16.45
C THR A 450 5.69 5.84 -16.13
N VAL A 451 4.68 6.17 -15.34
CA VAL A 451 4.42 7.55 -14.91
C VAL A 451 4.95 7.71 -13.48
N ARG A 452 5.98 8.54 -13.30
CA ARG A 452 6.37 9.01 -11.96
C ARG A 452 5.19 9.80 -11.37
N TYR A 453 5.05 9.88 -10.04
CA TYR A 453 4.02 10.60 -9.25
C TYR A 453 3.81 12.08 -9.64
N THR A 454 3.52 12.36 -10.91
CA THR A 454 3.49 13.67 -11.50
C THR A 454 2.04 14.13 -11.56
N PRO A 455 1.76 15.33 -11.05
CA PRO A 455 0.46 15.96 -11.05
C PRO A 455 0.16 16.55 -12.43
N ARG A 456 0.43 15.86 -13.54
CA ARG A 456 0.07 16.35 -14.88
C ARG A 456 -0.53 15.28 -15.77
N LEU A 457 -0.83 14.08 -15.25
CA LEU A 457 -1.24 12.97 -16.11
C LEU A 457 -2.60 13.20 -16.77
N ALA A 458 -3.54 13.88 -16.10
CA ALA A 458 -4.84 14.18 -16.69
C ALA A 458 -4.79 15.25 -17.79
N ASP A 459 -3.76 16.11 -17.80
CA ASP A 459 -3.50 17.00 -18.94
C ASP A 459 -3.14 16.20 -20.21
N LEU A 460 -2.66 14.97 -20.03
CA LEU A 460 -2.20 14.10 -21.11
C LEU A 460 -3.33 13.19 -21.63
N LEU A 461 -4.42 13.05 -20.88
CA LEU A 461 -5.58 12.20 -21.20
C LEU A 461 -6.88 12.86 -20.69
N PRO A 462 -7.42 13.85 -21.42
CA PRO A 462 -8.71 14.42 -21.07
C PRO A 462 -9.82 13.37 -21.27
N GLY A 463 -10.33 12.79 -20.18
CA GLY A 463 -11.42 11.80 -20.22
C GLY A 463 -11.24 10.65 -19.23
N ALA A 464 -12.02 9.58 -19.43
CA ALA A 464 -11.83 8.33 -18.70
C ALA A 464 -10.47 7.71 -19.05
N PRO A 465 -9.76 7.06 -18.10
CA PRO A 465 -8.51 6.37 -18.40
C PRO A 465 -8.75 5.34 -19.52
N PRO A 466 -7.85 5.22 -20.51
CA PRO A 466 -7.97 4.19 -21.51
C PRO A 466 -7.88 2.80 -20.85
N PRO A 467 -8.46 1.74 -21.44
CA PRO A 467 -8.54 0.41 -20.81
C PRO A 467 -7.18 -0.22 -20.45
N ASP A 468 -6.11 0.23 -21.08
CA ASP A 468 -4.74 -0.20 -20.86
C ASP A 468 -3.98 0.69 -19.84
N ALA A 469 -4.61 1.73 -19.31
CA ALA A 469 -4.13 2.44 -18.14
C ALA A 469 -4.41 1.62 -16.87
N LYS A 470 -3.35 1.29 -16.14
CA LYS A 470 -3.42 0.70 -14.80
C LYS A 470 -3.30 1.81 -13.78
N MET A 471 -4.40 2.11 -13.08
CA MET A 471 -4.38 3.00 -11.91
C MET A 471 -4.37 2.18 -10.62
N GLY A 472 -3.53 2.55 -9.67
CA GLY A 472 -3.47 1.94 -8.35
C GLY A 472 -3.42 2.99 -7.25
N ALA A 473 -3.66 2.58 -6.00
CA ALA A 473 -3.43 3.45 -4.86
C ALA A 473 -1.93 3.80 -4.75
N ALA A 474 -1.59 5.08 -4.59
CA ALA A 474 -0.25 5.48 -4.19
C ALA A 474 -0.27 5.86 -2.72
N ALA A 475 0.68 5.34 -1.95
CA ALA A 475 0.94 5.79 -0.59
C ALA A 475 1.64 7.16 -0.58
N TRP A 476 1.18 8.14 -1.35
CA TRP A 476 1.89 9.40 -1.55
C TRP A 476 1.01 10.60 -1.17
N SER A 477 1.62 11.62 -0.58
CA SER A 477 0.97 12.87 -0.18
C SER A 477 1.77 14.10 -0.62
N ALA A 478 1.11 15.16 -1.08
CA ALA A 478 1.66 16.51 -1.15
C ALA A 478 1.04 17.43 -0.11
N TYR A 479 1.88 18.33 0.38
CA TYR A 479 1.55 19.22 1.49
C TYR A 479 2.34 20.52 1.39
N VAL A 480 1.80 21.56 2.04
CA VAL A 480 2.56 22.75 2.40
C VAL A 480 3.45 22.42 3.60
N ALA A 481 4.75 22.65 3.46
CA ALA A 481 5.74 22.57 4.51
C ALA A 481 6.19 23.98 4.92
N PHE A 482 6.51 24.15 6.19
CA PHE A 482 6.95 25.41 6.76
C PHE A 482 8.39 25.29 7.27
N ASP A 483 9.17 26.35 7.10
CA ASP A 483 10.35 26.59 7.91
C ASP A 483 9.89 27.13 9.28
N HIS A 484 9.91 26.27 10.30
CA HIS A 484 9.53 26.60 11.68
C HIS A 484 10.61 27.38 12.44
N HIS A 485 11.76 27.68 11.81
CA HIS A 485 12.77 28.58 12.37
C HIS A 485 12.49 30.05 12.03
N GLN A 486 11.71 30.31 10.99
CA GLN A 486 11.34 31.66 10.54
C GLN A 486 10.13 32.19 11.32
N ALA A 487 10.23 33.40 11.86
CA ALA A 487 9.23 33.94 12.82
C ALA A 487 7.78 33.91 12.30
N ALA A 488 7.54 34.30 11.04
CA ALA A 488 6.20 34.32 10.46
C ALA A 488 5.63 32.90 10.29
N SER A 489 6.34 32.00 9.59
CA SER A 489 5.89 30.61 9.36
C SER A 489 5.91 29.73 10.61
N ALA A 490 6.68 30.10 11.64
CA ALA A 490 6.65 29.48 12.96
C ALA A 490 5.41 29.86 13.80
N HIS A 491 4.70 30.95 13.46
CA HIS A 491 3.52 31.39 14.22
C HIS A 491 2.29 30.53 13.90
N VAL A 492 1.79 29.77 14.88
CA VAL A 492 0.67 28.82 14.68
C VAL A 492 -0.59 29.47 14.14
N ASP A 493 -0.97 30.66 14.63
CA ASP A 493 -2.15 31.35 14.10
C ASP A 493 -1.94 31.81 12.64
N PHE A 494 -0.71 32.12 12.21
CA PHE A 494 -0.45 32.40 10.79
C PHE A 494 -0.61 31.15 9.94
N ARG A 495 -0.10 29.99 10.40
CA ARG A 495 -0.30 28.72 9.69
C ARG A 495 -1.78 28.32 9.62
N ARG A 496 -2.56 28.53 10.69
CA ARG A 496 -4.02 28.35 10.69
C ARG A 496 -4.71 29.27 9.68
N ALA A 497 -4.28 30.52 9.59
CA ALA A 497 -4.79 31.45 8.60
C ALA A 497 -4.57 30.92 7.18
N LEU A 498 -3.35 30.46 6.86
CA LEU A 498 -3.02 29.87 5.57
C LEU A 498 -3.82 28.59 5.28
N ALA A 499 -4.03 27.73 6.27
CA ALA A 499 -4.80 26.50 6.10
C ALA A 499 -6.28 26.76 5.80
N HIS A 500 -6.92 27.68 6.52
CA HIS A 500 -8.31 28.08 6.28
C HIS A 500 -8.48 28.91 5.00
N ALA A 501 -7.41 29.52 4.49
CA ALA A 501 -7.41 30.33 3.27
C ALA A 501 -7.21 29.52 1.98
N ILE A 502 -7.07 28.18 2.03
CA ILE A 502 -6.93 27.34 0.82
C ILE A 502 -8.30 26.88 0.33
N ASP A 503 -8.70 27.36 -0.85
CA ASP A 503 -9.89 26.90 -1.55
C ASP A 503 -9.64 25.50 -2.15
N ARG A 504 -10.10 24.48 -1.43
CA ARG A 504 -9.98 23.07 -1.85
C ARG A 504 -10.80 22.76 -3.11
N ALA A 505 -11.87 23.51 -3.40
CA ALA A 505 -12.64 23.33 -4.62
C ALA A 505 -11.89 23.91 -5.83
N ALA A 506 -11.27 25.08 -5.68
CA ALA A 506 -10.36 25.63 -6.70
C ALA A 506 -9.18 24.67 -6.96
N LEU A 507 -8.57 24.14 -5.90
CA LEU A 507 -7.51 23.14 -5.99
C LEU A 507 -7.96 21.88 -6.75
N ALA A 508 -9.20 21.42 -6.55
CA ALA A 508 -9.75 20.27 -7.27
C ALA A 508 -9.86 20.52 -8.78
N THR A 509 -10.02 21.77 -9.24
CA THR A 509 -10.13 22.07 -10.68
C THR A 509 -8.79 22.01 -11.41
N VAL A 510 -7.69 22.22 -10.70
CA VAL A 510 -6.31 22.12 -11.22
C VAL A 510 -5.64 20.80 -10.85
N ALA A 511 -6.24 20.01 -9.96
CA ALA A 511 -5.78 18.68 -9.60
C ALA A 511 -6.05 17.71 -10.77
N PRO A 512 -5.03 17.06 -11.33
CA PRO A 512 -5.23 16.03 -12.33
C PRO A 512 -5.95 14.82 -11.72
N GLY A 513 -6.60 14.02 -12.56
CA GLY A 513 -7.34 12.81 -12.16
C GLY A 513 -6.55 11.71 -11.44
N ASN A 514 -5.21 11.75 -11.44
CA ASN A 514 -4.39 10.88 -10.59
C ASN A 514 -4.08 11.49 -9.21
N LEU A 515 -4.59 12.67 -8.89
CA LEU A 515 -4.55 13.29 -7.58
C LEU A 515 -5.96 13.42 -7.01
N ILE A 516 -6.07 13.32 -5.69
CA ILE A 516 -7.28 13.54 -4.92
C ILE A 516 -7.00 14.66 -3.94
N VAL A 517 -7.85 15.67 -3.87
CA VAL A 517 -7.71 16.73 -2.86
C VAL A 517 -7.82 16.12 -1.47
N ALA A 518 -6.84 16.41 -0.62
CA ALA A 518 -6.79 15.88 0.74
C ALA A 518 -7.90 16.49 1.60
N ASP A 519 -8.57 15.66 2.39
CA ASP A 519 -9.56 16.03 3.40
C ASP A 519 -9.18 15.51 4.81
N GLY A 520 -8.21 14.59 4.88
CA GLY A 520 -7.68 14.03 6.11
C GLY A 520 -6.26 14.49 6.44
N GLY A 521 -5.53 13.60 7.11
CA GLY A 521 -4.19 13.86 7.63
C GLY A 521 -3.05 13.77 6.62
N LEU A 522 -1.82 13.75 7.14
CA LEU A 522 -0.61 13.61 6.32
C LEU A 522 -0.49 12.19 5.75
N VAL A 523 -0.87 11.20 6.55
CA VAL A 523 -0.90 9.78 6.16
C VAL A 523 -1.98 9.61 5.09
N PRO A 524 -1.66 9.15 3.86
CA PRO A 524 -2.64 9.03 2.78
C PRO A 524 -3.60 7.84 2.99
N PRO A 525 -4.83 7.87 2.44
CA PRO A 525 -5.83 6.79 2.55
C PRO A 525 -5.36 5.41 2.07
N ALA A 526 -4.31 5.37 1.24
CA ALA A 526 -3.69 4.14 0.78
C ALA A 526 -2.89 3.40 1.85
N LEU A 527 -2.71 3.98 3.05
CA LEU A 527 -2.02 3.40 4.19
C LEU A 527 -2.95 3.18 5.38
N GLN A 528 -2.65 2.16 6.19
CA GLN A 528 -3.23 1.98 7.51
C GLN A 528 -2.96 3.23 8.35
N GLY A 529 -3.88 3.61 9.24
CA GLY A 529 -3.71 4.77 10.12
C GLY A 529 -3.95 6.13 9.47
N HIS A 530 -4.51 6.18 8.25
CA HIS A 530 -5.05 7.42 7.69
C HIS A 530 -6.13 8.01 8.61
N THR A 531 -5.99 9.28 8.96
CA THR A 531 -6.99 10.00 9.76
C THR A 531 -7.89 10.84 8.84
N PRO A 532 -9.14 10.45 8.58
CA PRO A 532 -10.03 11.19 7.70
C PRO A 532 -10.55 12.48 8.37
N ASP A 533 -10.99 13.43 7.54
CA ASP A 533 -11.75 14.62 7.95
C ASP A 533 -11.08 15.55 8.98
N ILE A 534 -9.74 15.52 9.09
CA ILE A 534 -8.97 16.42 9.98
C ILE A 534 -8.32 17.60 9.26
N ALA A 535 -8.30 17.62 7.93
CA ALA A 535 -7.77 18.77 7.20
C ALA A 535 -8.65 20.00 7.47
N LEU A 536 -8.04 21.13 7.82
CA LEU A 536 -8.79 22.37 8.05
C LEU A 536 -9.55 22.77 6.78
N ARG A 537 -10.83 23.10 6.97
CA ARG A 537 -11.76 23.48 5.90
C ARG A 537 -11.53 24.92 5.47
N PHE A 538 -11.85 25.22 4.22
CA PHE A 538 -11.86 26.58 3.69
C PHE A 538 -12.87 27.44 4.47
N ASP A 539 -12.37 28.49 5.14
CA ASP A 539 -13.15 29.44 5.94
C ASP A 539 -12.44 30.82 5.87
N PRO A 540 -12.78 31.66 4.88
CA PRO A 540 -12.12 32.95 4.67
C PRO A 540 -12.24 33.91 5.85
N GLU A 541 -13.38 33.92 6.54
CA GLU A 541 -13.62 34.78 7.70
C GLU A 541 -12.73 34.37 8.87
N LEU A 542 -12.63 33.07 9.14
CA LEU A 542 -11.77 32.54 10.19
C LEU A 542 -10.28 32.72 9.85
N ALA A 543 -9.91 32.55 8.58
CA ALA A 543 -8.55 32.78 8.10
C ALA A 543 -8.07 34.21 8.41
N ARG A 544 -8.90 35.22 8.10
CA ARG A 544 -8.58 36.63 8.40
C ARG A 544 -8.43 36.91 9.89
N ARG A 545 -9.29 36.33 10.73
CA ARG A 545 -9.18 36.46 12.20
C ARG A 545 -7.88 35.87 12.74
N TYR A 546 -7.46 34.73 12.19
CA TYR A 546 -6.20 34.11 12.57
C TYR A 546 -4.98 34.93 12.11
N LEU A 547 -5.06 35.56 10.93
CA LEU A 547 -4.03 36.49 10.47
C LEU A 547 -3.92 37.73 11.37
N GLU A 548 -5.06 38.34 11.73
CA GLU A 548 -5.08 39.47 12.67
C GLU A 548 -4.43 39.10 14.01
N ARG A 549 -4.70 37.89 14.52
CA ARG A 549 -4.11 37.37 15.76
C ARG A 549 -2.63 37.08 15.66
N SER A 550 -2.14 36.66 14.49
CA SER A 550 -0.71 36.39 14.30
C SER A 550 0.12 37.68 14.22
N GLY A 551 -0.50 38.79 13.81
CA GLY A 551 0.18 40.08 13.64
C GLY A 551 1.15 40.12 12.45
N VAL A 552 1.17 39.09 11.61
CA VAL A 552 2.00 39.02 10.41
C VAL A 552 1.45 39.98 9.36
N THR A 553 2.32 40.82 8.81
CA THR A 553 1.96 41.82 7.78
C THR A 553 2.88 41.78 6.56
N GLU A 554 3.93 40.98 6.64
CA GLU A 554 4.93 40.78 5.60
C GLU A 554 4.36 40.00 4.42
N PRO A 555 4.89 40.20 3.20
CA PRO A 555 4.55 39.38 2.04
C PRO A 555 4.82 37.89 2.30
N ILE A 556 3.94 37.04 1.77
CA ILE A 556 4.06 35.59 1.88
C ILE A 556 5.05 35.11 0.81
N GLU A 557 6.15 34.47 1.21
CA GLU A 557 7.07 33.81 0.28
C GLU A 557 6.80 32.31 0.22
N VAL A 558 6.38 31.82 -0.96
CA VAL A 558 6.09 30.41 -1.20
C VAL A 558 6.78 29.91 -2.45
N GLY A 559 7.24 28.67 -2.45
CA GLY A 559 7.81 28.09 -3.65
C GLY A 559 7.75 26.57 -3.75
N ALA A 560 7.99 26.06 -4.94
CA ALA A 560 8.02 24.63 -5.20
C ALA A 560 8.81 24.31 -6.47
N MET A 561 9.06 23.03 -6.71
CA MET A 561 9.51 22.58 -8.03
C MET A 561 8.46 22.87 -9.11
N GLU A 562 8.87 23.16 -10.35
CA GLU A 562 7.98 23.49 -11.49
C GLU A 562 6.88 22.45 -11.77
N VAL A 563 7.11 21.20 -11.36
CA VAL A 563 6.11 20.14 -11.43
C VAL A 563 4.83 20.48 -10.64
N TRP A 564 4.93 21.35 -9.63
CA TRP A 564 3.83 21.82 -8.78
C TRP A 564 3.20 23.14 -9.22
N ASP A 565 3.63 23.77 -10.32
CA ASP A 565 3.26 25.16 -10.65
C ASP A 565 1.75 25.45 -10.64
N ALA A 566 0.92 24.55 -11.17
CA ALA A 566 -0.53 24.73 -11.17
C ALA A 566 -1.10 24.77 -9.74
N ILE A 567 -0.72 23.80 -8.90
CA ILE A 567 -1.12 23.73 -7.49
C ILE A 567 -0.56 24.93 -6.71
N LEU A 568 0.72 25.27 -6.93
CA LEU A 568 1.40 26.38 -6.27
C LEU A 568 0.71 27.73 -6.54
N ARG A 569 0.36 28.00 -7.80
CA ARG A 569 -0.34 29.23 -8.19
C ARG A 569 -1.75 29.29 -7.63
N THR A 570 -2.51 28.20 -7.69
CA THR A 570 -3.86 28.16 -7.09
C THR A 570 -3.84 28.39 -5.58
N VAL A 571 -2.87 27.81 -4.86
CA VAL A 571 -2.69 28.07 -3.41
C VAL A 571 -2.33 29.54 -3.16
N ALA A 572 -1.40 30.10 -3.94
CA ALA A 572 -0.98 31.50 -3.81
C ALA A 572 -2.12 32.50 -4.09
N GLU A 573 -2.89 32.29 -5.16
CA GLU A 573 -4.06 33.09 -5.52
C GLU A 573 -5.13 33.05 -4.43
N SER A 574 -5.37 31.86 -3.85
CA SER A 574 -6.30 31.68 -2.73
C SER A 574 -5.87 32.47 -1.49
N TRP A 575 -4.57 32.41 -1.14
CA TRP A 575 -4.02 33.20 -0.03
C TRP A 575 -4.10 34.70 -0.28
N GLU A 576 -3.70 35.18 -1.45
CA GLU A 576 -3.75 36.61 -1.78
C GLU A 576 -5.18 37.15 -1.71
N SER A 577 -6.15 36.41 -2.26
CA SER A 577 -7.57 36.77 -2.27
C SER A 577 -8.19 36.82 -0.86
N VAL A 578 -7.87 35.83 -0.01
CA VAL A 578 -8.48 35.72 1.32
C VAL A 578 -7.80 36.62 2.35
N LEU A 579 -6.46 36.61 2.37
CA LEU A 579 -5.65 37.24 3.41
C LEU A 579 -5.29 38.70 3.09
N GLY A 580 -5.34 39.09 1.82
CA GLY A 580 -5.00 40.46 1.39
C GLY A 580 -3.52 40.82 1.53
N LEU A 581 -2.65 39.83 1.73
CA LEU A 581 -1.20 39.99 1.73
C LEU A 581 -0.63 39.66 0.33
N PRO A 582 0.39 40.39 -0.15
CA PRO A 582 1.09 40.02 -1.38
C PRO A 582 1.73 38.63 -1.25
N VAL A 583 1.63 37.80 -2.29
CA VAL A 583 2.23 36.46 -2.33
C VAL A 583 3.31 36.39 -3.42
N ASN A 584 4.56 36.16 -3.00
CA ASN A 584 5.70 35.98 -3.88
C ASN A 584 5.91 34.49 -4.17
N VAL A 585 5.64 34.08 -5.41
CA VAL A 585 5.79 32.70 -5.87
C VAL A 585 7.17 32.47 -6.48
N ARG A 586 7.89 31.44 -6.04
CA ARG A 586 9.15 30.98 -6.63
C ARG A 586 9.05 29.55 -7.11
N SER A 587 9.41 29.31 -8.37
CA SER A 587 9.50 27.96 -8.93
C SER A 587 10.94 27.63 -9.31
N TRP A 588 11.32 26.36 -9.20
CA TRP A 588 12.65 25.89 -9.58
C TRP A 588 12.65 24.51 -10.24
N THR A 589 13.74 24.19 -10.92
CA THR A 589 13.95 22.93 -11.64
C THR A 589 14.86 21.98 -10.85
N TRP A 590 14.91 20.71 -11.25
CA TRP A 590 15.91 19.75 -10.76
C TRP A 590 17.34 20.23 -10.98
N LYS A 591 17.60 20.93 -12.10
CA LYS A 591 18.94 21.47 -12.39
C LYS A 591 19.34 22.57 -11.40
N ASP A 592 18.38 23.37 -10.95
CA ASP A 592 18.63 24.40 -9.94
C ASP A 592 18.95 23.78 -8.59
N GLU A 593 18.25 22.70 -8.20
CA GLU A 593 18.57 21.91 -7.00
C GLU A 593 19.95 21.26 -7.08
N GLU A 594 20.28 20.60 -8.21
CA GLU A 594 21.59 20.00 -8.43
C GLU A 594 22.70 21.05 -8.36
N ALA A 595 22.52 22.20 -9.00
CA ALA A 595 23.49 23.31 -8.97
C ALA A 595 23.64 23.90 -7.57
N ALA A 596 22.54 24.06 -6.82
CA ALA A 596 22.60 24.51 -5.43
C ALA A 596 23.36 23.49 -4.56
N GLN A 597 23.05 22.20 -4.70
CA GLN A 597 23.72 21.13 -3.97
C GLN A 597 25.22 21.08 -4.26
N MET A 598 25.63 21.23 -5.53
CA MET A 598 27.05 21.33 -5.92
C MET A 598 27.76 22.53 -5.28
N ASN A 599 27.03 23.62 -5.04
CA ASN A 599 27.54 24.82 -4.38
C ASN A 599 27.40 24.78 -2.84
N GLY A 600 26.94 23.67 -2.26
CA GLY A 600 26.70 23.53 -0.82
C GLY A 600 25.53 24.37 -0.31
N THR A 601 24.59 24.74 -1.17
CA THR A 601 23.37 25.49 -0.84
C THR A 601 22.12 24.67 -1.18
N THR A 602 20.94 25.19 -0.86
CA THR A 602 19.65 24.55 -1.18
C THR A 602 18.71 25.61 -1.72
N VAL A 603 18.00 25.28 -2.81
CA VAL A 603 16.91 26.12 -3.30
C VAL A 603 15.72 25.95 -2.36
N SER A 604 15.27 27.03 -1.73
CA SER A 604 14.17 26.97 -0.76
C SER A 604 13.43 28.30 -0.65
N ALA A 605 12.25 28.25 -0.06
CA ALA A 605 11.45 29.38 0.41
C ALA A 605 10.98 29.09 1.85
N PRO A 606 10.60 30.10 2.65
CA PRO A 606 10.08 29.88 4.01
C PRO A 606 8.85 28.96 4.06
N ILE A 607 8.06 28.96 2.98
CA ILE A 607 6.93 28.05 2.78
C ILE A 607 7.16 27.31 1.46
N THR A 608 7.01 25.99 1.48
CA THR A 608 7.22 25.17 0.28
C THR A 608 6.10 24.18 0.04
N ILE A 609 5.85 23.81 -1.21
CA ILE A 609 5.02 22.64 -1.54
C ILE A 609 5.94 21.47 -1.83
N LYS A 610 5.75 20.39 -1.07
CA LYS A 610 6.54 19.17 -1.14
C LYS A 610 5.64 17.95 -1.34
N GLY A 611 6.24 16.88 -1.85
CA GLY A 611 5.60 15.59 -2.01
C GLY A 611 6.43 14.50 -1.34
N TRP A 612 5.76 13.55 -0.68
CA TRP A 612 6.45 12.48 0.04
C TRP A 612 5.89 11.11 -0.31
N LEU A 613 6.82 10.19 -0.59
CA LEU A 613 6.54 8.78 -0.81
C LEU A 613 7.26 7.95 0.25
N PRO A 614 6.55 7.11 1.00
CA PRO A 614 7.13 6.36 2.07
C PRO A 614 8.01 5.23 1.55
N GLY A 615 9.04 4.93 2.33
CA GLY A 615 9.96 3.82 2.08
C GLY A 615 9.39 2.46 2.52
N TYR A 616 8.42 2.47 3.43
CA TYR A 616 7.62 1.33 3.89
C TYR A 616 6.19 1.79 4.24
N PRO A 617 5.16 0.93 4.12
CA PRO A 617 3.77 1.35 4.19
C PRO A 617 3.22 1.44 5.63
N ASP A 618 3.66 2.44 6.40
CA ASP A 618 3.23 2.63 7.79
C ASP A 618 3.14 4.14 8.18
N PRO A 619 2.19 4.55 9.07
CA PRO A 619 2.07 5.92 9.56
C PRO A 619 3.36 6.53 10.11
N GLU A 620 4.19 5.71 10.77
CA GLU A 620 5.46 6.14 11.35
C GLU A 620 6.35 6.80 10.29
N TYR A 621 6.33 6.30 9.05
CA TYR A 621 7.16 6.85 7.97
C TYR A 621 6.84 8.32 7.68
N PHE A 622 5.58 8.73 7.81
CA PHE A 622 5.19 10.12 7.61
C PHE A 622 5.40 10.92 8.89
N LEU A 623 4.76 10.50 9.97
CA LEU A 623 4.65 11.30 11.18
C LEU A 623 6.00 11.41 11.91
N ARG A 624 6.77 10.32 12.00
CA ARG A 624 8.08 10.35 12.64
C ARG A 624 9.10 11.07 11.76
N LEU A 625 9.30 10.62 10.51
CA LEU A 625 10.41 11.13 9.71
C LEU A 625 10.22 12.61 9.36
N LEU A 626 9.00 13.06 9.08
CA LEU A 626 8.78 14.44 8.64
C LEU A 626 8.67 15.44 9.78
N LEU A 627 8.28 15.01 10.99
CA LEU A 627 7.88 15.94 12.06
C LEU A 627 8.52 15.70 13.42
N HIS A 628 9.04 14.50 13.71
CA HIS A 628 9.69 14.25 15.00
C HIS A 628 10.95 15.13 15.14
N SER A 629 11.17 15.72 16.31
CA SER A 629 12.25 16.70 16.53
C SER A 629 13.66 16.15 16.28
N ASP A 630 13.92 14.90 16.67
CA ASP A 630 15.20 14.21 16.44
C ASP A 630 15.40 13.72 14.98
N SER A 631 14.40 13.86 14.11
CA SER A 631 14.50 13.38 12.73
C SER A 631 15.33 14.32 11.85
N LYS A 632 16.35 13.78 11.16
CA LYS A 632 17.10 14.53 10.14
C LYS A 632 16.29 14.83 8.87
N THR A 633 15.16 14.16 8.69
CA THR A 633 14.23 14.38 7.58
C THR A 633 13.19 15.45 7.91
N ASN A 634 13.12 15.92 9.16
CA ASN A 634 12.33 17.08 9.56
C ASN A 634 13.03 18.38 9.13
N GLU A 635 13.08 18.61 7.82
CA GLU A 635 13.74 19.77 7.21
C GLU A 635 13.10 21.10 7.61
N GLY A 636 11.83 21.08 8.02
CA GLY A 636 11.10 22.26 8.49
C GLY A 636 11.42 22.63 9.94
N GLY A 637 12.10 21.76 10.71
CA GLY A 637 12.46 22.04 12.10
C GLY A 637 11.26 22.09 13.06
N PHE A 638 10.16 21.39 12.76
CA PHE A 638 9.02 21.32 13.68
C PHE A 638 9.46 20.69 15.01
N THR A 639 8.99 21.22 16.14
CA THR A 639 9.29 20.67 17.46
C THR A 639 8.09 20.85 18.38
N ASP A 640 7.54 19.75 18.88
CA ASP A 640 6.53 19.73 19.95
C ASP A 640 6.76 18.48 20.81
N PRO A 641 7.16 18.62 22.09
CA PRO A 641 7.46 17.47 22.94
C PRO A 641 6.27 16.50 23.11
N ARG A 642 5.03 16.99 23.01
CA ARG A 642 3.83 16.16 23.10
C ARG A 642 3.67 15.29 21.84
N PHE A 643 4.02 15.84 20.68
CA PHE A 643 4.04 15.09 19.42
C PHE A 643 5.10 14.01 19.45
N ASP A 644 6.32 14.35 19.87
CA ASP A 644 7.41 13.37 19.98
C ASP A 644 7.04 12.23 20.94
N GLU A 645 6.43 12.54 22.09
CA GLU A 645 5.96 11.54 23.05
C GLU A 645 4.91 10.59 22.46
N LEU A 646 3.93 11.09 21.69
CA LEU A 646 2.94 10.23 21.03
C LEU A 646 3.59 9.27 20.03
N ILE A 647 4.55 9.76 19.24
CA ILE A 647 5.28 8.94 18.27
C ILE A 647 6.09 7.87 18.98
N GLU A 648 6.86 8.21 20.02
CA GLU A 648 7.68 7.23 20.75
C GLU A 648 6.83 6.21 21.51
N ARG A 649 5.68 6.61 22.06
CA ARG A 649 4.71 5.66 22.65
C ARG A 649 4.14 4.72 21.60
N ALA A 650 3.73 5.22 20.44
CA ALA A 650 3.17 4.41 19.36
C ALA A 650 4.19 3.37 18.85
N ARG A 651 5.48 3.70 18.82
CA ARG A 651 6.55 2.75 18.43
C ARG A 651 6.70 1.59 19.41
N GLN A 652 6.47 1.83 20.70
CA GLN A 652 6.64 0.82 21.76
C GLN A 652 5.37 0.01 22.05
N GLU A 653 4.23 0.41 21.46
CA GLU A 653 2.94 -0.22 21.67
C GLU A 653 2.88 -1.63 21.04
N ARG A 654 2.22 -2.56 21.72
CA ARG A 654 2.11 -3.97 21.32
C ARG A 654 0.72 -4.34 20.81
N SER A 655 -0.25 -3.44 21.00
CA SER A 655 -1.60 -3.54 20.47
C SER A 655 -1.70 -2.72 19.19
N ASP A 656 -2.03 -3.35 18.05
CA ASP A 656 -2.16 -2.65 16.77
C ASP A 656 -3.22 -1.54 16.85
N ARG A 657 -4.34 -1.82 17.52
CA ARG A 657 -5.40 -0.84 17.73
C ARG A 657 -4.89 0.37 18.52
N ASP A 658 -4.27 0.15 19.68
CA ASP A 658 -3.85 1.26 20.55
C ASP A 658 -2.71 2.05 19.89
N ARG A 659 -1.85 1.37 19.13
CA ARG A 659 -0.80 1.97 18.29
C ARG A 659 -1.40 2.92 17.25
N LEU A 660 -2.43 2.49 16.52
CA LEU A 660 -3.11 3.33 15.53
C LEU A 660 -3.86 4.49 16.18
N GLU A 661 -4.49 4.30 17.34
CA GLU A 661 -5.14 5.38 18.09
C GLU A 661 -4.12 6.51 18.42
N LEU A 662 -2.89 6.16 18.82
CA LEU A 662 -1.81 7.13 19.04
C LEU A 662 -1.38 7.85 17.76
N PHE A 663 -1.27 7.14 16.63
CA PHE A 663 -0.96 7.80 15.35
C PHE A 663 -2.08 8.72 14.87
N HIS A 664 -3.34 8.36 15.08
CA HIS A 664 -4.47 9.24 14.78
C HIS A 664 -4.46 10.51 15.64
N GLU A 665 -4.05 10.41 16.91
CA GLU A 665 -3.86 11.57 17.78
C GLU A 665 -2.70 12.45 17.30
N ALA A 666 -1.55 11.84 16.94
CA ALA A 666 -0.39 12.56 16.44
C ALA A 666 -0.67 13.28 15.10
N ASP A 667 -1.35 12.62 14.16
CA ASP A 667 -1.74 13.18 12.86
C ASP A 667 -2.71 14.35 13.03
N ARG A 668 -3.73 14.20 13.90
CA ARG A 668 -4.65 15.30 14.25
C ARG A 668 -3.91 16.48 14.88
N MET A 669 -3.00 16.22 15.82
CA MET A 669 -2.22 17.28 16.44
C MET A 669 -1.35 18.00 15.41
N ALA A 670 -0.69 17.27 14.52
CA ALA A 670 0.16 17.85 13.48
C ALA A 670 -0.65 18.69 12.48
N VAL A 671 -1.79 18.18 11.99
CA VAL A 671 -2.53 18.80 10.89
C VAL A 671 -3.55 19.84 11.36
N ALA A 672 -4.31 19.56 12.41
CA ALA A 672 -5.41 20.40 12.86
C ALA A 672 -5.01 21.33 14.01
N ASP A 673 -4.29 20.81 15.02
CA ASP A 673 -4.05 21.58 16.25
C ASP A 673 -2.84 22.52 16.11
N GLN A 674 -1.70 22.00 15.66
CA GLN A 674 -0.44 22.74 15.51
C GLN A 674 -0.20 23.23 14.09
N VAL A 675 -0.94 22.72 13.10
CA VAL A 675 -0.77 23.01 11.67
C VAL A 675 0.72 22.96 11.30
N ALA A 676 1.43 21.92 11.73
CA ALA A 676 2.85 21.71 11.47
C ALA A 676 3.14 21.63 9.95
N ILE A 677 2.14 21.21 9.19
CA ILE A 677 2.06 21.16 7.73
C ILE A 677 0.59 21.30 7.29
N ILE A 678 0.33 21.48 5.99
CA ILE A 678 -1.05 21.48 5.43
C ILE A 678 -1.16 20.43 4.32
N PRO A 679 -1.91 19.32 4.48
CA PRO A 679 -2.18 18.37 3.41
C PRO A 679 -2.96 19.02 2.25
N LEU A 680 -2.47 18.82 1.01
CA LEU A 680 -3.06 19.37 -0.21
C LEU A 680 -3.73 18.28 -1.05
N VAL A 681 -2.98 17.24 -1.42
CA VAL A 681 -3.46 16.18 -2.32
C VAL A 681 -2.81 14.83 -1.99
N TYR A 682 -3.53 13.73 -2.25
CA TYR A 682 -3.00 12.35 -2.28
C TYR A 682 -2.88 11.88 -3.73
N ALA A 683 -1.92 11.00 -4.05
CA ALA A 683 -1.76 10.51 -5.42
C ALA A 683 -2.29 9.07 -5.62
N ARG A 684 -2.50 8.75 -6.90
CA ARG A 684 -2.67 7.41 -7.45
C ARG A 684 -1.49 7.09 -8.36
N ASN A 685 -1.02 5.85 -8.31
CA ASN A 685 -0.02 5.33 -9.23
C ASN A 685 -0.68 5.11 -10.58
N VAL A 686 0.02 5.42 -11.66
CA VAL A 686 -0.46 5.12 -13.00
C VAL A 686 0.66 4.59 -13.87
N ALA A 687 0.37 3.51 -14.59
CA ALA A 687 1.20 3.03 -15.67
C ALA A 687 0.30 2.70 -16.86
N PHE A 688 0.80 2.90 -18.08
CA PHE A 688 0.16 2.36 -19.28
C PHE A 688 0.83 1.06 -19.60
N VAL A 689 0.04 -0.01 -19.67
CA VAL A 689 0.55 -1.37 -19.85
C VAL A 689 -0.29 -2.04 -20.90
N LYS A 690 0.34 -2.40 -22.02
CA LYS A 690 -0.36 -3.02 -23.12
C LYS A 690 -1.04 -4.34 -22.70
N PRO A 691 -2.22 -4.68 -23.25
CA PRO A 691 -2.93 -5.90 -22.89
C PRO A 691 -2.14 -7.20 -23.12
N TRP A 692 -1.17 -7.19 -24.03
CA TRP A 692 -0.27 -8.32 -24.29
C TRP A 692 0.86 -8.48 -23.25
N VAL A 693 0.97 -7.56 -22.29
CA VAL A 693 1.91 -7.65 -21.16
C VAL A 693 1.16 -8.15 -19.93
N SER A 694 1.43 -9.39 -19.54
CA SER A 694 0.84 -10.04 -18.37
C SER A 694 1.81 -10.07 -17.19
N GLY A 695 1.26 -9.95 -15.97
CA GLY A 695 2.01 -10.03 -14.71
C GLY A 695 2.48 -8.68 -14.13
N TRP A 696 2.20 -7.56 -14.79
CA TRP A 696 2.57 -6.24 -14.27
C TRP A 696 1.74 -5.85 -13.04
N TRP A 697 2.42 -5.38 -12.01
CA TRP A 697 1.83 -4.70 -10.86
C TRP A 697 2.86 -3.77 -10.22
N GLU A 698 2.36 -2.73 -9.55
CA GLU A 698 3.17 -1.80 -8.77
C GLU A 698 2.39 -1.29 -7.55
N PHE A 699 3.12 -1.00 -6.48
CA PHE A 699 2.59 -0.36 -5.28
C PHE A 699 3.70 0.43 -4.57
N GLY A 700 3.55 1.75 -4.51
CA GLY A 700 4.52 2.63 -3.85
C GLY A 700 5.90 2.51 -4.50
N LYS A 701 6.92 2.15 -3.72
CA LYS A 701 8.28 1.89 -4.19
C LYS A 701 8.57 0.39 -4.42
N THR A 702 7.58 -0.35 -4.93
CA THR A 702 7.70 -1.80 -5.19
C THR A 702 6.93 -2.17 -6.46
N SER A 703 7.46 -3.10 -7.25
CA SER A 703 6.82 -3.61 -8.47
C SER A 703 7.11 -5.08 -8.69
N ALA A 704 6.45 -5.65 -9.69
CA ALA A 704 6.82 -6.93 -10.29
C ALA A 704 8.29 -6.96 -10.69
N SER A 705 8.90 -8.16 -10.64
CA SER A 705 10.12 -8.42 -11.41
C SER A 705 9.76 -8.51 -12.89
N PHE A 706 10.56 -7.90 -13.76
CA PHE A 706 10.41 -8.07 -15.20
C PHE A 706 10.66 -9.52 -15.62
N ALA A 707 11.31 -10.32 -14.76
CA ALA A 707 11.59 -11.71 -15.03
C ALA A 707 10.32 -12.59 -14.93
N ASP A 708 9.28 -12.06 -14.30
CA ASP A 708 7.99 -12.73 -14.11
C ASP A 708 6.94 -12.29 -15.15
N LEU A 709 7.27 -11.29 -15.99
CA LEU A 709 6.37 -10.78 -17.02
C LEU A 709 6.36 -11.66 -18.26
N VAL A 710 5.17 -11.79 -18.85
CA VAL A 710 4.96 -12.43 -20.15
C VAL A 710 4.54 -11.38 -21.15
N VAL A 711 5.24 -11.30 -22.28
CA VAL A 711 4.91 -10.46 -23.43
C VAL A 711 4.48 -11.38 -24.57
N GLU A 712 3.22 -11.29 -24.98
CA GLU A 712 2.68 -12.09 -26.09
C GLU A 712 3.20 -11.58 -27.45
N GLY A 713 3.45 -12.51 -28.38
CA GLY A 713 4.14 -12.22 -29.65
C GLY A 713 3.28 -11.61 -30.76
N ASP A 714 1.96 -11.78 -30.72
CA ASP A 714 1.05 -11.21 -31.73
C ASP A 714 0.79 -9.73 -31.45
N ARG A 715 1.67 -8.89 -32.01
CA ARG A 715 1.64 -7.43 -31.88
C ARG A 715 0.75 -6.75 -32.93
N ASP A 716 0.29 -7.46 -33.96
CA ASP A 716 -0.29 -6.87 -35.18
C ASP A 716 -1.80 -7.13 -35.41
N ASP A 717 -2.49 -7.94 -34.60
CA ASP A 717 -3.86 -8.41 -34.92
C ASP A 717 -4.96 -8.11 -33.86
N ARG A 718 -4.79 -7.12 -32.97
CA ARG A 718 -5.87 -6.69 -32.04
C ARG A 718 -6.07 -5.19 -31.94
#